data_AF-A0A1Z5JU52-F1
#
_entry.id   AF-A0A1Z5JU52-F1
#
_cell.length_a   1.000
_cell.length_b   1.000
_cell.length_c   1.000
_cell.angle_alpha   90.00
_cell.angle_beta   90.00
_cell.angle_gamma   90.00
#
_symmetry.space_group_name_H-M   'P 1'
#
loop_
_entity.id
_entity.type
_entity.pdbx_description
1 polymer ?
#
loop_
_entity_poly.entity_id
_entity_poly.type
_entity_poly.pdbx_seq_one_letter_code
_entity_poly.pdbx_strand_id
1 'polypeptide(L)'
;MRYTNTFIETQFLTSVDKALARVKTILDTTRHPQLAHEDEDHKYDDKYALSEFLVNTSIAAKLNALERLGLDGEKLQRVLSWVYDEKQSVTLRLEAEDTCSFLKENIVSVRSNIEHEVETTVQRTSFLGLGGERTDTISTKVITKIKEHHWKVGVQHRLLIYKGSNPENCIELQSRNVSTVIIIAAGQATGASPSQKLISPLAERTSHRPIEMNLTWMLQRISPKEQQCQFYIDRTKPSCKTPRRNENVDEAVQFEHELQLWAQRVSTFYLTRVQNGIQNRHRPASPTEDGTGNKGPDLGSITDETIFAPVIPLLEKGLVLSLGDLAAFLEEQNRSLQASIADTSKSFPPSQLMRLVSNLEATTYLLCKHLSTIVKQTVEGLDYVENMLKKQLVQAIGKEVNEKEFEEYIRYHHKKLFGDNYAPIPFTYAIRRPDHYPDGMLSIENIDSQIDPVYTWVRKMPDTGRPSMFVPINAATSVELRGGCFLHGWLQHRFESSPVEPSFQLAARARQFSSFLLIIGNMMGPNQLNPKNAIILQNKDELLIPLITNVLPSAKDFKDAIASLSPEQQDFAKSFRSMQLESSVFGVCVIQLKPQLERLLGLPDDALTKEIQLTQDLMSLFIDYQIPSDLLSLQHASTTPSTDAEKVALVKEYVKAVTDVIAAEKKKQLDEETLKADMRTEMMHKQTGGHADSVGQGEMYIRSDGKKVRRVRKLMAAPMMMQPDFAPQMAMSCIAPPPQSVPGESATAYDSMDVQVGADAEQKTPSTNLTNPFQGEADVTNDFTSIPRILDQKLEVLDKDNALHSTVIKASELWTRKRQQNLLVSPETYTLTSSDLDSEKTKAFDLLDAISRSGTLPIDCSELHVVIAVSHCFENTVMGTVVQDNVNPILKVEKSSMLLASTIHAELPNELLAHENDIARLKGAFPELMDA
;
A
#
# COMPACT_ATOMS: atom_id res chain seq x y z
N MET A 1 -18.30 -2.62 0.90
CA MET A 1 -17.08 -3.30 1.40
C MET A 1 -16.00 -3.17 0.33
N ARG A 2 -14.70 -3.30 0.63
CA ARG A 2 -13.69 -3.48 -0.44
C ARG A 2 -13.85 -4.88 -1.04
N TYR A 3 -13.82 -5.01 -2.36
CA TYR A 3 -14.08 -6.27 -3.07
C TYR A 3 -12.83 -7.18 -3.11
N THR A 4 -12.41 -7.68 -1.94
CA THR A 4 -11.18 -8.47 -1.77
C THR A 4 -11.39 -9.99 -1.94
N ASN A 5 -12.10 -10.39 -2.99
CA ASN A 5 -12.15 -11.78 -3.46
C ASN A 5 -11.69 -11.80 -4.92
N THR A 6 -10.53 -12.39 -5.19
CA THR A 6 -10.11 -12.72 -6.56
C THR A 6 -11.03 -13.81 -7.10
N PHE A 7 -11.91 -13.45 -8.05
CA PHE A 7 -12.79 -14.41 -8.71
C PHE A 7 -11.98 -15.51 -9.41
N ILE A 8 -12.13 -16.76 -8.95
CA ILE A 8 -11.39 -17.91 -9.49
C ILE A 8 -12.25 -18.63 -10.53
N GLU A 9 -12.23 -18.12 -11.75
CA GLU A 9 -13.04 -18.61 -12.88
C GLU A 9 -12.97 -20.14 -13.06
N THR A 10 -11.79 -20.75 -12.90
CA THR A 10 -11.63 -22.22 -13.04
C THR A 10 -12.42 -23.04 -12.01
N GLN A 11 -12.61 -22.52 -10.78
CA GLN A 11 -13.43 -23.17 -9.77
C GLN A 11 -14.92 -23.00 -10.08
N PHE A 12 -15.31 -21.81 -10.55
CA PHE A 12 -16.68 -21.51 -10.97
C PHE A 12 -17.10 -22.38 -12.16
N LEU A 13 -16.30 -22.45 -13.23
CA LEU A 13 -16.54 -23.31 -14.39
C LEU A 13 -16.71 -24.79 -13.99
N THR A 14 -15.85 -25.31 -13.11
CA THR A 14 -15.96 -26.69 -12.59
C THR A 14 -17.27 -26.95 -11.82
N SER A 15 -17.86 -25.92 -11.21
CA SER A 15 -19.17 -25.96 -10.56
C SER A 15 -20.30 -25.94 -11.59
N VAL A 16 -20.19 -25.02 -12.56
CA VAL A 16 -21.16 -24.83 -13.65
C VAL A 16 -21.26 -26.06 -14.57
N ASP A 17 -20.15 -26.72 -14.92
CA ASP A 17 -20.15 -27.93 -15.77
C ASP A 17 -20.99 -29.06 -15.18
N LYS A 18 -20.89 -29.29 -13.87
CA LYS A 18 -21.71 -30.27 -13.14
C LYS A 18 -23.20 -29.91 -13.22
N ALA A 19 -23.52 -28.62 -13.08
CA ALA A 19 -24.88 -28.13 -13.13
C ALA A 19 -25.46 -28.15 -14.55
N LEU A 20 -24.69 -27.78 -15.57
CA LEU A 20 -25.00 -27.91 -16.99
C LEU A 20 -25.29 -29.35 -17.40
N ALA A 21 -24.50 -30.31 -16.91
CA ALA A 21 -24.76 -31.73 -17.13
C ALA A 21 -26.12 -32.18 -16.57
N ARG A 22 -26.59 -31.55 -15.48
CA ARG A 22 -27.96 -31.77 -14.97
C ARG A 22 -29.01 -31.03 -15.82
N VAL A 23 -28.80 -29.77 -16.17
CA VAL A 23 -29.71 -28.96 -17.01
C VAL A 23 -30.05 -29.66 -18.34
N LYS A 24 -29.05 -30.27 -18.99
CA LYS A 24 -29.22 -31.08 -20.22
C LYS A 24 -30.05 -32.36 -20.05
N THR A 25 -30.49 -32.67 -18.83
CA THR A 25 -31.42 -33.78 -18.51
C THR A 25 -32.77 -33.30 -17.94
N ILE A 26 -32.95 -31.98 -17.77
CA ILE A 26 -34.21 -31.34 -17.34
C ILE A 26 -34.99 -30.86 -18.56
N LEU A 27 -34.31 -30.20 -19.51
CA LEU A 27 -34.92 -29.58 -20.68
C LEU A 27 -35.05 -30.55 -21.86
N ASP A 28 -35.96 -30.23 -22.79
CA ASP A 28 -36.13 -30.95 -24.05
C ASP A 28 -34.82 -31.06 -24.85
N THR A 29 -34.65 -32.16 -25.57
CA THR A 29 -33.45 -32.44 -26.39
C THR A 29 -33.24 -31.48 -27.57
N THR A 30 -34.19 -30.57 -27.83
CA THR A 30 -34.12 -29.48 -28.80
C THR A 30 -33.65 -28.15 -28.21
N ARG A 31 -33.53 -28.06 -26.88
CA ARG A 31 -33.04 -26.89 -26.14
C ARG A 31 -31.54 -27.03 -25.88
N HIS A 32 -30.78 -25.97 -26.16
CA HIS A 32 -29.33 -25.97 -26.05
C HIS A 32 -28.83 -24.72 -25.31
N PRO A 33 -29.19 -24.54 -24.02
CA PRO A 33 -28.62 -23.47 -23.22
C PRO A 33 -27.12 -23.71 -22.98
N GLN A 34 -26.38 -22.61 -22.96
CA GLN A 34 -24.94 -22.59 -22.72
C GLN A 34 -24.62 -21.59 -21.61
N LEU A 35 -23.42 -21.71 -21.03
CA LEU A 35 -22.87 -20.68 -20.15
C LEU A 35 -22.61 -19.43 -21.00
N ALA A 36 -23.09 -18.27 -20.54
CA ALA A 36 -22.92 -16.99 -21.22
C ALA A 36 -21.43 -16.69 -21.48
N HIS A 37 -20.96 -16.86 -22.72
CA HIS A 37 -19.53 -16.74 -23.06
C HIS A 37 -19.21 -15.39 -23.69
N GLU A 38 -17.94 -14.94 -23.61
CA GLU A 38 -17.48 -13.74 -24.31
C GLU A 38 -17.69 -13.76 -25.83
N ASP A 39 -17.69 -14.95 -26.46
CA ASP A 39 -17.82 -15.14 -27.92
C ASP A 39 -19.27 -15.33 -28.42
N GLU A 40 -20.28 -15.31 -27.54
CA GLU A 40 -21.69 -15.46 -27.95
C GLU A 40 -22.34 -14.11 -28.35
N ASP A 41 -23.25 -14.15 -29.34
CA ASP A 41 -24.02 -12.98 -29.80
C ASP A 41 -25.06 -12.53 -28.74
N HIS A 42 -24.63 -11.76 -27.74
CA HIS A 42 -25.49 -11.05 -26.77
C HIS A 42 -25.14 -9.55 -26.66
N LYS A 43 -26.14 -8.74 -26.30
CA LYS A 43 -25.99 -7.30 -26.10
C LYS A 43 -25.59 -6.99 -24.67
N TYR A 44 -25.19 -5.74 -24.44
CA TYR A 44 -24.92 -5.22 -23.09
C TYR A 44 -26.17 -5.27 -22.18
N ASP A 45 -27.36 -5.01 -22.72
CA ASP A 45 -28.62 -5.06 -21.98
C ASP A 45 -29.02 -6.47 -21.50
N ASP A 46 -28.64 -7.50 -22.26
CA ASP A 46 -28.96 -8.90 -21.93
C ASP A 46 -28.19 -9.37 -20.68
N LYS A 47 -27.04 -8.73 -20.39
CA LYS A 47 -26.21 -9.01 -19.20
C LYS A 47 -26.85 -8.51 -17.91
N TYR A 48 -27.59 -7.39 -17.96
CA TYR A 48 -28.45 -6.97 -16.85
C TYR A 48 -29.58 -7.97 -16.60
N ALA A 49 -30.27 -8.42 -17.67
CA ALA A 49 -31.31 -9.43 -17.55
C ALA A 49 -30.78 -10.77 -17.00
N LEU A 50 -29.53 -11.11 -17.32
CA LEU A 50 -28.82 -12.28 -16.77
C LEU A 50 -28.52 -12.12 -15.27
N SER A 51 -28.04 -10.96 -14.83
CA SER A 51 -27.87 -10.64 -13.39
C SER A 51 -29.21 -10.64 -12.64
N GLU A 52 -30.27 -10.11 -13.24
CA GLU A 52 -31.63 -10.15 -12.69
C GLU A 52 -32.15 -11.58 -12.58
N PHE A 53 -31.92 -12.42 -13.58
CA PHE A 53 -32.28 -13.84 -13.58
C PHE A 53 -31.54 -14.63 -12.49
N LEU A 54 -30.24 -14.40 -12.30
CA LEU A 54 -29.45 -15.01 -11.22
C LEU A 54 -30.04 -14.71 -9.84
N VAL A 55 -30.34 -13.43 -9.55
CA VAL A 55 -30.87 -13.02 -8.24
C VAL A 55 -32.29 -13.55 -8.03
N ASN A 56 -33.18 -13.47 -9.03
CA ASN A 56 -34.54 -14.02 -8.93
C ASN A 56 -34.52 -15.55 -8.72
N THR A 57 -33.67 -16.27 -9.47
CA THR A 57 -33.47 -17.72 -9.32
C THR A 57 -32.95 -18.06 -7.91
N SER A 58 -32.01 -17.26 -7.41
CA SER A 58 -31.43 -17.44 -6.08
C SER A 58 -32.45 -17.25 -4.95
N ILE A 59 -33.32 -16.22 -5.05
CA ILE A 59 -34.40 -15.98 -4.08
C ILE A 59 -35.38 -17.17 -4.08
N ALA A 60 -35.83 -17.61 -5.25
CA ALA A 60 -36.71 -18.78 -5.37
C ALA A 60 -36.06 -20.06 -4.82
N ALA A 61 -34.77 -20.27 -5.10
CA ALA A 61 -34.02 -21.43 -4.60
C ALA A 61 -33.86 -21.44 -3.07
N LYS A 62 -33.79 -20.27 -2.44
CA LYS A 62 -33.78 -20.13 -0.96
C LYS A 62 -35.15 -20.37 -0.35
N LEU A 63 -36.23 -19.94 -1.01
CA LEU A 63 -37.60 -20.22 -0.56
C LEU A 63 -37.87 -21.73 -0.50
N ASN A 64 -37.44 -22.49 -1.51
CA ASN A 64 -37.49 -23.96 -1.49
C ASN A 64 -36.76 -24.57 -0.26
N ALA A 65 -35.61 -24.02 0.13
CA ALA A 65 -34.87 -24.48 1.31
C ALA A 65 -35.54 -24.04 2.64
N LEU A 66 -36.08 -22.82 2.69
CA LEU A 66 -36.81 -22.29 3.86
C LEU A 66 -38.14 -23.02 4.10
N GLU A 67 -38.83 -23.48 3.05
CA GLU A 67 -40.00 -24.34 3.14
C GLU A 67 -39.66 -25.63 3.90
N ARG A 68 -38.52 -26.28 3.57
CA ARG A 68 -38.03 -27.47 4.29
C ARG A 68 -37.52 -27.15 5.71
N LEU A 69 -37.14 -25.90 6.00
CA LEU A 69 -36.91 -25.39 7.36
C LEU A 69 -38.21 -25.06 8.12
N GLY A 70 -39.39 -25.26 7.52
CA GLY A 70 -40.69 -25.12 8.17
C GLY A 70 -41.47 -23.85 7.84
N LEU A 71 -41.01 -23.04 6.87
CA LEU A 71 -41.75 -21.89 6.32
C LEU A 71 -42.69 -22.34 5.19
N ASP A 72 -43.75 -23.06 5.55
CA ASP A 72 -44.81 -23.47 4.63
C ASP A 72 -45.57 -22.27 4.00
N GLY A 73 -46.38 -22.55 2.98
CA GLY A 73 -47.09 -21.51 2.21
C GLY A 73 -48.05 -20.64 3.04
N GLU A 74 -48.65 -21.17 4.11
CA GLU A 74 -49.54 -20.40 5.00
C GLU A 74 -48.72 -19.44 5.89
N LYS A 75 -47.62 -19.94 6.48
CA LYS A 75 -46.68 -19.10 7.23
C LYS A 75 -46.02 -18.07 6.32
N LEU A 76 -45.67 -18.41 5.08
CA LEU A 76 -45.09 -17.49 4.11
C LEU A 76 -46.07 -16.35 3.78
N GLN A 77 -47.35 -16.65 3.50
CA GLN A 77 -48.37 -15.62 3.30
C GLN A 77 -48.52 -14.70 4.53
N ARG A 78 -48.52 -15.26 5.74
CA ARG A 78 -48.55 -14.46 6.98
C ARG A 78 -47.29 -13.62 7.19
N VAL A 79 -46.12 -14.10 6.78
CA VAL A 79 -44.86 -13.33 6.83
C VAL A 79 -44.83 -12.23 5.77
N LEU A 80 -45.42 -12.46 4.58
CA LEU A 80 -45.53 -11.45 3.54
C LEU A 80 -46.50 -10.31 3.94
N SER A 81 -47.61 -10.60 4.63
CA SER A 81 -48.50 -9.54 5.13
C SER A 81 -47.82 -8.64 6.18
N TRP A 82 -46.89 -9.17 6.99
CA TRP A 82 -46.07 -8.35 7.88
C TRP A 82 -45.18 -7.34 7.14
N VAL A 83 -44.68 -7.70 5.94
CA VAL A 83 -43.81 -6.84 5.14
C VAL A 83 -44.61 -5.84 4.30
N TYR A 84 -45.70 -6.27 3.65
CA TYR A 84 -46.47 -5.44 2.72
C TYR A 84 -47.58 -4.62 3.40
N ASP A 85 -48.36 -5.23 4.29
CA ASP A 85 -49.51 -4.57 4.94
C ASP A 85 -49.09 -3.84 6.23
N GLU A 86 -48.34 -4.51 7.11
CA GLU A 86 -47.88 -3.92 8.38
C GLU A 86 -46.57 -3.11 8.28
N LYS A 87 -45.85 -3.22 7.15
CA LYS A 87 -44.55 -2.56 6.90
C LYS A 87 -43.50 -2.80 7.98
N GLN A 88 -43.52 -3.99 8.59
CA GLN A 88 -42.57 -4.41 9.61
C GLN A 88 -41.34 -5.10 9.01
N SER A 89 -40.19 -4.97 9.67
CA SER A 89 -39.06 -5.85 9.43
C SER A 89 -39.39 -7.28 9.87
N VAL A 90 -38.75 -8.26 9.24
CA VAL A 90 -38.90 -9.68 9.55
C VAL A 90 -37.53 -10.28 9.84
N THR A 91 -37.39 -10.91 11.00
CA THR A 91 -36.12 -11.49 11.47
C THR A 91 -36.27 -12.98 11.72
N LEU A 92 -35.38 -13.78 11.11
CA LEU A 92 -35.21 -15.20 11.39
C LEU A 92 -34.25 -15.38 12.56
N ARG A 93 -34.61 -16.18 13.56
CA ARG A 93 -33.83 -16.40 14.78
C ARG A 93 -33.80 -17.89 15.15
N LEU A 94 -32.60 -18.40 15.41
CA LEU A 94 -32.39 -19.62 16.20
C LEU A 94 -32.08 -19.23 17.65
N GLU A 95 -32.87 -19.72 18.60
CA GLU A 95 -32.59 -19.65 20.04
C GLU A 95 -32.29 -21.06 20.56
N ALA A 96 -31.35 -21.18 21.50
CA ALA A 96 -31.02 -22.45 22.12
C ALA A 96 -30.61 -22.31 23.59
N GLU A 97 -30.89 -23.34 24.37
CA GLU A 97 -30.50 -23.47 25.77
C GLU A 97 -30.09 -24.91 26.08
N ASP A 98 -28.94 -25.08 26.73
CA ASP A 98 -28.50 -26.36 27.28
C ASP A 98 -28.74 -26.42 28.78
N THR A 99 -29.09 -27.59 29.30
CA THR A 99 -29.18 -27.87 30.75
C THR A 99 -28.35 -29.08 31.11
N CYS A 100 -27.71 -29.10 32.27
CA CYS A 100 -26.85 -30.20 32.72
C CYS A 100 -27.06 -30.49 34.20
N SER A 101 -27.48 -31.70 34.55
CA SER A 101 -27.65 -32.12 35.95
C SER A 101 -27.00 -33.47 36.23
N PHE A 102 -26.40 -33.59 37.41
CA PHE A 102 -25.82 -34.84 37.88
C PHE A 102 -26.93 -35.85 38.19
N LEU A 103 -26.77 -37.10 37.76
CA LEU A 103 -27.69 -38.19 38.08
C LEU A 103 -27.13 -39.11 39.17
N LYS A 104 -25.92 -39.65 38.96
CA LYS A 104 -25.28 -40.62 39.87
C LYS A 104 -23.80 -40.84 39.55
N GLU A 105 -23.05 -41.24 40.57
CA GLU A 105 -21.78 -41.96 40.41
C GLU A 105 -22.08 -43.46 40.27
N ASN A 106 -21.28 -44.15 39.45
CA ASN A 106 -21.27 -45.61 39.29
C ASN A 106 -19.82 -46.10 39.33
N ILE A 107 -19.57 -47.37 39.65
CA ILE A 107 -18.21 -47.95 39.66
C ILE A 107 -18.19 -49.18 38.76
N VAL A 108 -17.50 -49.07 37.62
CA VAL A 108 -17.40 -50.12 36.62
C VAL A 108 -16.04 -50.82 36.72
N SER A 109 -16.06 -52.16 36.78
CA SER A 109 -14.85 -52.99 36.76
C SER A 109 -14.43 -53.29 35.32
N VAL A 110 -13.39 -52.61 34.85
CA VAL A 110 -12.81 -52.80 33.51
C VAL A 110 -11.64 -53.77 33.61
N ARG A 111 -11.62 -54.78 32.74
CA ARG A 111 -10.49 -55.73 32.61
C ARG A 111 -9.34 -55.03 31.90
N SER A 112 -8.11 -55.15 32.40
CA SER A 112 -6.94 -54.72 31.62
C SER A 112 -6.58 -55.77 30.56
N ASN A 113 -6.20 -55.34 29.36
CA ASN A 113 -5.68 -56.22 28.30
C ASN A 113 -4.24 -56.70 28.57
N ILE A 114 -3.79 -56.63 29.83
CA ILE A 114 -2.49 -57.07 30.30
C ILE A 114 -2.77 -58.20 31.31
N GLU A 115 -2.52 -59.43 30.90
CA GLU A 115 -2.49 -60.58 31.81
C GLU A 115 -1.04 -60.78 32.26
N HIS A 116 -0.79 -60.76 33.58
CA HIS A 116 0.52 -61.11 34.12
C HIS A 116 0.51 -62.60 34.47
N GLU A 117 1.09 -63.40 33.57
CA GLU A 117 1.43 -64.78 33.84
C GLU A 117 2.73 -64.83 34.66
N VAL A 118 2.68 -65.43 35.85
CA VAL A 118 3.81 -65.52 36.77
C VAL A 118 4.04 -66.99 37.13
N GLU A 119 4.99 -67.62 36.46
CA GLU A 119 5.46 -68.95 36.84
C GLU A 119 6.10 -68.89 38.23
N THR A 120 5.55 -69.62 39.19
CA THR A 120 6.02 -69.68 40.57
C THR A 120 6.35 -71.13 40.92
N THR A 121 7.59 -71.55 40.70
CA THR A 121 8.03 -72.94 40.92
C THR A 121 8.13 -73.26 42.42
N VAL A 122 7.09 -73.85 43.00
CA VAL A 122 7.06 -74.25 44.41
C VAL A 122 7.61 -75.67 44.60
N GLN A 123 8.90 -75.80 44.89
CA GLN A 123 9.49 -77.09 45.25
C GLN A 123 9.03 -77.56 46.64
N ARG A 124 8.25 -78.65 46.67
CA ARG A 124 7.94 -79.41 47.90
C ARG A 124 8.63 -80.79 47.86
N THR A 125 9.75 -80.91 48.56
CA THR A 125 10.44 -82.18 48.76
C THR A 125 9.63 -83.10 49.69
N SER A 126 9.20 -84.24 49.17
CA SER A 126 8.45 -85.27 49.92
C SER A 126 9.37 -86.45 50.26
N PHE A 127 9.39 -86.90 51.51
CA PHE A 127 10.34 -87.91 52.00
C PHE A 127 9.87 -89.36 51.72
N LEU A 128 9.67 -89.71 50.46
CA LEU A 128 9.80 -91.08 49.95
C LEU A 128 9.97 -91.05 48.41
N GLY A 129 10.89 -91.86 47.87
CA GLY A 129 11.43 -91.66 46.52
C GLY A 129 10.50 -92.03 45.37
N LEU A 130 9.72 -91.07 44.86
CA LEU A 130 9.10 -91.06 43.53
C LEU A 130 8.82 -89.61 43.10
N GLY A 131 9.88 -88.87 42.81
CA GLY A 131 9.82 -87.44 42.50
C GLY A 131 9.52 -87.14 41.04
N GLY A 132 8.43 -86.42 40.79
CA GLY A 132 8.20 -85.68 39.55
C GLY A 132 8.03 -84.20 39.88
N GLU A 133 8.64 -83.31 39.10
CA GLU A 133 8.39 -81.88 39.22
C GLU A 133 6.98 -81.54 38.73
N ARG A 134 6.37 -80.53 39.36
CA ARG A 134 5.07 -79.99 38.97
C ARG A 134 5.15 -78.47 39.00
N THR A 135 5.08 -77.86 37.83
CA THR A 135 4.87 -76.43 37.66
C THR A 135 3.38 -76.13 37.74
N ASP A 136 2.98 -75.26 38.67
CA ASP A 136 1.62 -74.74 38.76
C ASP A 136 1.66 -73.25 38.33
N THR A 137 1.19 -72.96 37.11
CA THR A 137 1.21 -71.61 36.51
C THR A 137 0.11 -70.71 37.08
N ILE A 138 0.47 -69.54 37.64
CA ILE A 138 -0.49 -68.61 38.25
C ILE A 138 -0.70 -67.40 37.32
N SER A 139 -1.82 -67.40 36.60
CA SER A 139 -2.25 -66.26 35.79
C SER A 139 -2.96 -65.20 36.64
N THR A 140 -2.32 -64.06 36.86
CA THR A 140 -2.83 -62.97 37.70
C THR A 140 -3.56 -61.94 36.83
N LYS A 141 -4.90 -61.94 36.90
CA LYS A 141 -5.75 -61.07 36.08
C LYS A 141 -6.13 -59.79 36.84
N VAL A 142 -5.61 -58.66 36.37
CA VAL A 142 -5.83 -57.35 37.02
C VAL A 142 -7.19 -56.77 36.60
N ILE A 143 -7.99 -56.38 37.59
CA ILE A 143 -9.31 -55.77 37.40
C ILE A 143 -9.25 -54.33 37.91
N THR A 144 -9.29 -53.36 36.99
CA THR A 144 -9.26 -51.94 37.31
C THR A 144 -10.68 -51.43 37.54
N LYS A 145 -10.99 -50.97 38.76
CA LYS A 145 -12.24 -50.28 39.05
C LYS A 145 -12.11 -48.81 38.62
N ILE A 146 -13.01 -48.37 37.75
CA ILE A 146 -13.07 -47.00 37.22
C ILE A 146 -14.40 -46.38 37.67
N LYS A 147 -14.38 -45.12 38.11
CA LYS A 147 -15.60 -44.38 38.41
C LYS A 147 -16.25 -43.88 37.13
N GLU A 148 -17.57 -43.85 37.07
CA GLU A 148 -18.34 -43.21 36.01
C GLU A 148 -19.31 -42.18 36.61
N HIS A 149 -19.29 -40.96 36.07
CA HIS A 149 -20.26 -39.93 36.41
C HIS A 149 -21.33 -39.86 35.30
N HIS A 150 -22.59 -40.12 35.67
CA HIS A 150 -23.73 -39.99 34.76
C HIS A 150 -24.33 -38.59 34.89
N TRP A 151 -24.44 -37.88 33.77
CA TRP A 151 -25.02 -36.54 33.68
C TRP A 151 -26.20 -36.55 32.71
N LYS A 152 -27.36 -36.04 33.14
CA LYS A 152 -28.45 -35.72 32.22
C LYS A 152 -28.11 -34.39 31.55
N VAL A 153 -28.06 -34.38 30.22
CA VAL A 153 -27.90 -33.14 29.45
C VAL A 153 -29.11 -32.95 28.56
N GLY A 154 -29.81 -31.83 28.75
CA GLY A 154 -30.87 -31.34 27.89
C GLY A 154 -30.32 -30.33 26.88
N VAL A 155 -30.85 -30.36 25.66
CA VAL A 155 -30.70 -29.31 24.65
C VAL A 155 -32.11 -28.95 24.18
N GLN A 156 -32.49 -27.69 24.37
CA GLN A 156 -33.69 -27.11 23.80
C GLN A 156 -33.28 -26.11 22.72
N HIS A 157 -33.87 -26.21 21.53
CA HIS A 157 -33.69 -25.22 20.47
C HIS A 157 -35.02 -24.91 19.77
N ARG A 158 -35.15 -23.69 19.27
CA ARG A 158 -36.30 -23.23 18.47
C ARG A 158 -35.86 -22.28 17.37
N LEU A 159 -36.34 -22.55 16.16
CA LEU A 159 -36.19 -21.73 14.97
C LEU A 159 -37.52 -20.98 14.76
N LEU A 160 -37.49 -19.65 14.83
CA LEU A 160 -38.66 -18.79 14.75
C LEU A 160 -38.43 -17.59 13.83
N ILE A 161 -39.51 -17.05 13.28
CA ILE A 161 -39.54 -15.78 12.59
C ILE A 161 -40.40 -14.81 13.40
N TYR A 162 -39.93 -13.58 13.63
CA TYR A 162 -40.69 -12.55 14.35
C TYR A 162 -40.71 -11.22 13.58
N LYS A 163 -41.71 -10.37 13.89
CA LYS A 163 -41.89 -9.06 13.25
C LYS A 163 -41.40 -7.89 14.10
N GLY A 164 -40.89 -6.86 13.43
CA GLY A 164 -40.36 -5.65 14.04
C GLY A 164 -39.22 -5.97 15.01
N SER A 165 -39.30 -5.42 16.22
CA SER A 165 -38.35 -5.66 17.32
C SER A 165 -38.91 -6.49 18.47
N ASN A 166 -40.12 -7.09 18.35
CA ASN A 166 -40.72 -7.87 19.44
C ASN A 166 -40.73 -9.39 19.12
N PRO A 167 -39.90 -10.22 19.79
CA PRO A 167 -39.89 -11.67 19.64
C PRO A 167 -41.15 -12.40 20.12
N GLU A 168 -42.04 -11.74 20.88
CA GLU A 168 -43.28 -12.35 21.39
C GLU A 168 -44.29 -12.63 20.26
N ASN A 169 -44.33 -11.78 19.22
CA ASN A 169 -45.20 -11.99 18.07
C ASN A 169 -44.44 -12.73 16.96
N CYS A 170 -44.15 -14.00 17.23
CA CYS A 170 -43.41 -14.89 16.34
C CYS A 170 -44.27 -16.02 15.75
N ILE A 171 -43.74 -16.59 14.66
CA ILE A 171 -44.15 -17.86 14.08
C ILE A 171 -43.01 -18.83 14.35
N GLU A 172 -43.28 -19.92 15.06
CA GLU A 172 -42.32 -21.01 15.23
C GLU A 172 -42.29 -21.86 13.94
N LEU A 173 -41.10 -22.07 13.38
CA LEU A 173 -40.90 -22.93 12.20
C LEU A 173 -40.60 -24.37 12.64
N GLN A 174 -39.70 -24.51 13.61
CA GLN A 174 -39.28 -25.78 14.21
C GLN A 174 -38.92 -25.55 15.69
N SER A 175 -39.20 -26.53 16.55
CA SER A 175 -38.62 -26.58 17.89
C SER A 175 -38.37 -28.03 18.33
N ARG A 176 -37.41 -28.21 19.22
CA ARG A 176 -37.14 -29.49 19.87
C ARG A 176 -36.58 -29.29 21.26
N ASN A 177 -37.08 -30.07 22.20
CA ASN A 177 -36.51 -30.21 23.55
C ASN A 177 -36.19 -31.69 23.74
N VAL A 178 -34.90 -32.02 23.88
CA VAL A 178 -34.40 -33.40 24.02
C VAL A 178 -33.42 -33.47 25.17
N SER A 179 -33.43 -34.56 25.93
CA SER A 179 -32.41 -34.82 26.95
C SER A 179 -31.88 -36.24 26.87
N THR A 180 -30.55 -36.37 26.96
CA THR A 180 -29.83 -37.65 26.95
C THR A 180 -28.98 -37.81 28.21
N VAL A 181 -28.36 -38.98 28.38
CA VAL A 181 -27.40 -39.22 29.48
C VAL A 181 -25.99 -39.37 28.91
N ILE A 182 -25.10 -38.45 29.28
CA ILE A 182 -23.66 -38.60 29.00
C ILE A 182 -22.97 -39.26 30.19
N ILE A 183 -22.08 -40.20 29.90
CA ILE A 183 -21.28 -40.93 30.88
C ILE A 183 -19.84 -40.45 30.74
N ILE A 184 -19.16 -40.18 31.86
CA ILE A 184 -17.78 -39.72 31.87
C ILE A 184 -16.98 -40.54 32.88
N ALA A 185 -15.96 -41.27 32.39
CA ALA A 185 -15.01 -41.98 33.23
C ALA A 185 -14.16 -41.00 34.08
N ALA A 186 -14.19 -41.16 35.40
CA ALA A 186 -13.61 -40.28 36.40
C ALA A 186 -12.47 -40.97 37.18
N GLY A 187 -11.49 -41.50 36.44
CA GLY A 187 -10.25 -42.07 37.01
C GLY A 187 -10.43 -43.43 37.70
N GLN A 188 -9.31 -43.96 38.22
CA GLN A 188 -9.30 -45.21 38.98
C GLN A 188 -9.87 -45.00 40.39
N ALA A 189 -10.69 -45.95 40.85
CA ALA A 189 -11.26 -45.96 42.19
C ALA A 189 -10.25 -46.51 43.22
N THR A 190 -9.18 -45.76 43.49
CA THR A 190 -8.24 -46.05 44.58
C THR A 190 -8.87 -45.77 45.95
N GLY A 191 -8.54 -46.59 46.95
CA GLY A 191 -9.01 -46.39 48.31
C GLY A 191 -8.39 -45.14 48.94
N ALA A 192 -9.21 -44.32 49.62
CA ALA A 192 -8.80 -43.14 50.37
C ALA A 192 -7.99 -42.08 49.59
N SER A 193 -8.65 -41.38 48.67
CA SER A 193 -8.24 -40.04 48.22
C SER A 193 -9.34 -39.01 48.54
N PRO A 194 -9.00 -37.79 49.01
CA PRO A 194 -9.99 -36.81 49.45
C PRO A 194 -10.77 -36.22 48.27
N SER A 195 -12.11 -36.35 48.32
CA SER A 195 -13.12 -35.64 47.52
C SER A 195 -12.61 -34.99 46.23
N GLN A 196 -12.28 -35.81 45.23
CA GLN A 196 -11.94 -35.32 43.90
C GLN A 196 -13.13 -34.51 43.36
N LYS A 197 -12.94 -33.20 43.21
CA LYS A 197 -14.02 -32.22 43.00
C LYS A 197 -14.89 -32.66 41.81
N LEU A 198 -16.20 -32.73 42.01
CA LEU A 198 -17.16 -33.10 40.97
C LEU A 198 -17.22 -32.01 39.89
N ILE A 199 -16.35 -32.11 38.89
CA ILE A 199 -16.32 -31.22 37.74
C ILE A 199 -17.46 -31.61 36.81
N SER A 200 -18.49 -30.78 36.74
CA SER A 200 -19.53 -30.90 35.72
C SER A 200 -18.95 -30.67 34.33
N PRO A 201 -19.32 -31.46 33.31
CA PRO A 201 -18.84 -31.26 31.95
C PRO A 201 -19.35 -29.96 31.31
N LEU A 202 -20.47 -29.41 31.81
CA LEU A 202 -21.15 -28.22 31.29
C LEU A 202 -21.69 -27.41 32.49
N ALA A 203 -21.99 -26.12 32.28
CA ALA A 203 -22.74 -25.35 33.27
C ALA A 203 -24.17 -25.90 33.40
N GLU A 204 -24.77 -25.78 34.59
CA GLU A 204 -26.09 -26.35 34.90
C GLU A 204 -27.20 -25.84 33.96
N ARG A 205 -27.08 -24.59 33.54
CA ARG A 205 -27.90 -23.94 32.51
C ARG A 205 -26.99 -23.07 31.64
N THR A 206 -27.08 -23.19 30.32
CA THR A 206 -26.35 -22.36 29.34
C THR A 206 -27.35 -21.83 28.32
N SER A 207 -27.77 -20.57 28.44
CA SER A 207 -28.48 -19.89 27.37
C SER A 207 -27.46 -19.42 26.32
N HIS A 208 -27.69 -19.76 25.05
CA HIS A 208 -26.82 -19.33 23.95
C HIS A 208 -27.25 -17.97 23.43
N ARG A 209 -26.30 -17.18 22.92
CA ARG A 209 -26.64 -15.95 22.18
C ARG A 209 -27.48 -16.32 20.95
N PRO A 210 -28.65 -15.71 20.73
CA PRO A 210 -29.45 -15.96 19.54
C PRO A 210 -28.67 -15.75 18.24
N ILE A 211 -28.96 -16.58 17.24
CA ILE A 211 -28.37 -16.49 15.89
C ILE A 211 -29.44 -15.92 14.97
N GLU A 212 -29.24 -14.67 14.54
CA GLU A 212 -30.27 -13.83 13.92
C GLU A 212 -29.86 -13.35 12.52
N MET A 213 -30.86 -13.16 11.66
CA MET A 213 -30.71 -12.63 10.30
C MET A 213 -31.99 -11.91 9.86
N ASN A 214 -31.84 -10.79 9.16
CA ASN A 214 -32.96 -10.03 8.61
C ASN A 214 -33.41 -10.63 7.24
N LEU A 215 -34.68 -11.05 7.12
CA LEU A 215 -35.26 -11.56 5.88
C LEU A 215 -36.01 -10.51 5.06
N THR A 216 -36.19 -9.30 5.60
CA THR A 216 -37.07 -8.26 5.01
C THR A 216 -36.74 -7.94 3.56
N TRP A 217 -35.44 -7.80 3.23
CA TRP A 217 -35.01 -7.49 1.87
C TRP A 217 -35.49 -8.52 0.85
N MET A 218 -35.26 -9.81 1.12
CA MET A 218 -35.68 -10.91 0.24
C MET A 218 -37.21 -10.98 0.13
N LEU A 219 -37.92 -10.80 1.25
CA LEU A 219 -39.38 -10.81 1.28
C LEU A 219 -40.00 -9.64 0.50
N GLN A 220 -39.35 -8.48 0.47
CA GLN A 220 -39.72 -7.33 -0.37
C GLN A 220 -39.48 -7.54 -1.88
N ARG A 221 -38.93 -8.67 -2.31
CA ARG A 221 -38.75 -9.04 -3.72
C ARG A 221 -39.70 -10.17 -4.15
N ILE A 222 -40.73 -10.50 -3.36
CA ILE A 222 -41.70 -11.58 -3.63
C ILE A 222 -43.11 -11.00 -3.79
N SER A 223 -43.76 -11.24 -4.93
CA SER A 223 -45.16 -10.86 -5.17
C SER A 223 -46.08 -11.48 -4.10
N PRO A 224 -46.83 -10.70 -3.30
CA PRO A 224 -47.67 -11.26 -2.25
C PRO A 224 -48.83 -12.12 -2.80
N LYS A 225 -49.26 -11.87 -4.04
CA LYS A 225 -50.36 -12.62 -4.69
C LYS A 225 -49.89 -13.83 -5.48
N GLU A 226 -48.75 -13.71 -6.17
CA GLU A 226 -48.29 -14.74 -7.13
C GLU A 226 -47.10 -15.55 -6.59
N GLN A 227 -46.49 -15.12 -5.49
CA GLN A 227 -45.28 -15.67 -4.87
C GLN A 227 -44.06 -15.75 -5.81
N GLN A 228 -44.11 -15.04 -6.94
CA GLN A 228 -43.01 -14.91 -7.89
C GLN A 228 -41.99 -13.85 -7.44
N CYS A 229 -40.71 -14.07 -7.79
CA CYS A 229 -39.64 -13.12 -7.53
C CYS A 229 -39.70 -11.94 -8.52
N GLN A 230 -39.46 -10.72 -8.03
CA GLN A 230 -39.58 -9.47 -8.77
C GLN A 230 -38.38 -8.53 -8.54
N PHE A 231 -37.16 -9.10 -8.52
CA PHE A 231 -35.93 -8.31 -8.54
C PHE A 231 -35.65 -7.77 -9.95
N TYR A 232 -35.30 -6.49 -10.05
CA TYR A 232 -34.84 -5.81 -11.27
C TYR A 232 -33.73 -4.80 -10.91
N ILE A 233 -32.94 -4.38 -11.89
CA ILE A 233 -31.88 -3.38 -11.73
C ILE A 233 -32.37 -2.02 -12.26
N ASP A 234 -32.38 -0.99 -11.41
CA ASP A 234 -32.76 0.37 -11.82
C ASP A 234 -31.61 1.07 -12.55
N ARG A 235 -31.59 0.91 -13.87
CA ARG A 235 -30.61 1.50 -14.79
C ARG A 235 -30.76 3.03 -14.93
N THR A 236 -31.76 3.67 -14.31
CA THR A 236 -31.95 5.13 -14.38
C THR A 236 -31.12 5.89 -13.36
N LYS A 237 -30.59 5.20 -12.34
CA LYS A 237 -29.74 5.80 -11.30
C LYS A 237 -28.31 6.06 -11.80
N PRO A 238 -27.70 7.21 -11.47
CA PRO A 238 -26.30 7.48 -11.80
C PRO A 238 -25.29 6.57 -11.07
N SER A 239 -25.73 5.86 -10.03
CA SER A 239 -24.97 4.84 -9.30
C SER A 239 -24.98 3.45 -9.97
N CYS A 240 -25.78 3.25 -11.04
CA CYS A 240 -25.81 2.01 -11.80
C CYS A 240 -24.66 1.97 -12.83
N LYS A 241 -23.47 1.55 -12.40
CA LYS A 241 -22.27 1.46 -13.26
C LYS A 241 -22.34 0.26 -14.22
N THR A 242 -22.63 -0.94 -13.71
CA THR A 242 -22.63 -2.19 -14.50
C THR A 242 -23.74 -3.15 -14.03
N PRO A 243 -24.01 -4.28 -14.73
CA PRO A 243 -24.88 -5.35 -14.23
C PRO A 243 -24.49 -5.87 -12.85
N ARG A 244 -23.20 -5.71 -12.47
CA ARG A 244 -22.65 -6.16 -11.20
C ARG A 244 -22.44 -5.06 -10.16
N ARG A 245 -22.12 -3.84 -10.59
CA ARG A 245 -21.83 -2.66 -9.74
C ARG A 245 -23.01 -1.68 -9.84
N ASN A 246 -24.00 -1.89 -8.99
CA ASN A 246 -25.19 -1.05 -8.85
C ASN A 246 -25.84 -1.32 -7.48
N GLU A 247 -26.55 -0.33 -6.94
CA GLU A 247 -27.17 -0.40 -5.61
C GLU A 247 -28.04 -1.66 -5.41
N ASN A 248 -28.81 -2.08 -6.42
CA ASN A 248 -29.73 -3.22 -6.29
C ASN A 248 -28.97 -4.55 -6.14
N VAL A 249 -27.86 -4.73 -6.85
CA VAL A 249 -27.01 -5.92 -6.74
C VAL A 249 -26.09 -5.85 -5.53
N ASP A 250 -25.61 -4.67 -5.13
CA ASP A 250 -24.85 -4.50 -3.88
C ASP A 250 -25.72 -4.76 -2.64
N GLU A 251 -27.00 -4.35 -2.63
CA GLU A 251 -28.00 -4.79 -1.64
C GLU A 251 -28.13 -6.32 -1.61
N ALA A 252 -28.24 -6.96 -2.78
CA ALA A 252 -28.40 -8.40 -2.89
C ALA A 252 -27.17 -9.14 -2.32
N VAL A 253 -25.97 -8.73 -2.69
CA VAL A 253 -24.71 -9.31 -2.21
C VAL A 253 -24.50 -9.11 -0.70
N GLN A 254 -24.96 -7.99 -0.14
CA GLN A 254 -25.01 -7.80 1.32
C GLN A 254 -25.96 -8.81 1.99
N PHE A 255 -27.15 -9.03 1.43
CA PHE A 255 -28.09 -10.05 1.90
C PHE A 255 -27.52 -11.48 1.77
N GLU A 256 -26.84 -11.80 0.66
CA GLU A 256 -26.13 -13.07 0.48
C GLU A 256 -25.13 -13.32 1.62
N HIS A 257 -24.32 -12.30 1.96
CA HIS A 257 -23.33 -12.40 3.00
C HIS A 257 -23.94 -12.61 4.40
N GLU A 258 -25.02 -11.90 4.72
CA GLU A 258 -25.76 -12.11 5.98
C GLU A 258 -26.37 -13.52 6.08
N LEU A 259 -26.93 -14.03 4.98
CA LEU A 259 -27.47 -15.39 4.90
C LEU A 259 -26.38 -16.45 5.08
N GLN A 260 -25.22 -16.26 4.44
CA GLN A 260 -24.08 -17.16 4.57
C GLN A 260 -23.54 -17.17 6.01
N LEU A 261 -23.37 -16.01 6.64
CA LEU A 261 -22.96 -15.91 8.04
C LEU A 261 -23.97 -16.58 8.97
N TRP A 262 -25.27 -16.43 8.72
CA TRP A 262 -26.31 -17.10 9.49
C TRP A 262 -26.24 -18.62 9.34
N ALA A 263 -26.21 -19.13 8.11
CA ALA A 263 -26.17 -20.56 7.81
C ALA A 263 -24.88 -21.24 8.33
N GLN A 264 -23.73 -20.56 8.24
CA GLN A 264 -22.48 -21.01 8.84
C GLN A 264 -22.55 -21.04 10.37
N ARG A 265 -23.17 -20.05 11.02
CA ARG A 265 -23.34 -20.03 12.49
C ARG A 265 -24.28 -21.14 12.96
N VAL A 266 -25.39 -21.38 12.27
CA VAL A 266 -26.35 -22.45 12.60
C VAL A 266 -25.73 -23.85 12.41
N SER A 267 -25.06 -24.10 11.28
CA SER A 267 -24.36 -25.38 11.06
C SER A 267 -23.21 -25.59 12.05
N THR A 268 -22.45 -24.54 12.38
CA THR A 268 -21.42 -24.56 13.44
C THR A 268 -22.01 -24.83 14.82
N PHE A 269 -23.20 -24.33 15.14
CA PHE A 269 -23.87 -24.64 16.41
C PHE A 269 -24.15 -26.13 16.55
N TYR A 270 -24.79 -26.76 15.56
CA TYR A 270 -25.10 -28.20 15.64
C TYR A 270 -23.84 -29.07 15.62
N LEU A 271 -22.87 -28.80 14.75
CA LEU A 271 -21.62 -29.57 14.68
C LEU A 271 -20.71 -29.34 15.91
N THR A 272 -20.40 -28.08 16.23
CA THR A 272 -19.37 -27.75 17.23
C THR A 272 -19.92 -27.72 18.65
N ARG A 273 -21.14 -27.21 18.88
CA ARG A 273 -21.74 -27.23 20.23
C ARG A 273 -22.48 -28.54 20.50
N VAL A 274 -23.49 -28.91 19.71
CA VAL A 274 -24.36 -30.06 20.04
C VAL A 274 -23.62 -31.39 19.89
N GLN A 275 -23.03 -31.65 18.72
CA GLN A 275 -22.34 -32.93 18.49
C GLN A 275 -20.96 -32.97 19.18
N ASN A 276 -20.02 -32.10 18.81
CA ASN A 276 -18.66 -32.14 19.36
C ASN A 276 -18.58 -31.67 20.82
N GLY A 277 -19.33 -30.62 21.17
CA GLY A 277 -19.33 -30.02 22.51
C GLY A 277 -20.13 -30.80 23.56
N ILE A 278 -21.09 -31.65 23.17
CA ILE A 278 -21.91 -32.43 24.11
C ILE A 278 -21.89 -33.93 23.77
N GLN A 279 -22.42 -34.34 22.60
CA GLN A 279 -22.60 -35.77 22.29
C GLN A 279 -21.28 -36.55 22.31
N ASN A 280 -20.22 -36.02 21.69
CA ASN A 280 -18.88 -36.62 21.62
C ASN A 280 -18.08 -36.55 22.95
N ARG A 281 -18.66 -35.98 24.02
CA ARG A 281 -18.12 -36.06 25.39
C ARG A 281 -18.59 -37.31 26.14
N HIS A 282 -19.56 -38.06 25.63
CA HIS A 282 -19.95 -39.37 26.16
C HIS A 282 -18.78 -40.35 26.02
N ARG A 283 -18.14 -40.71 27.15
CA ARG A 283 -16.95 -41.56 27.27
C ARG A 283 -17.09 -42.47 28.50
N PRO A 284 -17.85 -43.58 28.39
CA PRO A 284 -17.91 -44.62 29.43
C PRO A 284 -16.56 -45.33 29.58
N ALA A 285 -16.37 -46.00 30.72
CA ALA A 285 -15.14 -46.70 31.08
C ALA A 285 -14.99 -48.04 30.34
N SER A 286 -16.11 -48.72 30.07
CA SER A 286 -16.20 -49.89 29.20
C SER A 286 -16.92 -49.53 27.89
N PRO A 287 -16.46 -50.00 26.72
CA PRO A 287 -17.27 -49.98 25.51
C PRO A 287 -18.60 -50.71 25.73
N THR A 288 -19.68 -50.19 25.16
CA THR A 288 -20.94 -50.91 25.00
C THR A 288 -20.77 -52.12 24.08
N GLU A 289 -21.61 -53.16 24.26
CA GLU A 289 -21.42 -54.48 23.64
C GLU A 289 -21.35 -54.46 22.10
N ASP A 290 -21.94 -53.44 21.45
CA ASP A 290 -21.87 -53.20 20.00
C ASP A 290 -20.47 -52.81 19.48
N GLY A 291 -19.45 -52.68 20.35
CA GLY A 291 -18.07 -52.31 20.00
C GLY A 291 -17.88 -50.84 19.57
N THR A 292 -18.90 -50.21 19.00
CA THR A 292 -18.96 -48.76 18.78
C THR A 292 -19.27 -48.06 20.11
N GLY A 293 -18.33 -47.24 20.59
CA GLY A 293 -18.48 -46.46 21.83
C GLY A 293 -19.43 -45.27 21.68
N ASN A 294 -20.70 -45.55 21.38
CA ASN A 294 -21.85 -44.63 21.25
C ASN A 294 -21.61 -43.32 20.44
N LYS A 295 -20.63 -43.32 19.54
CA LYS A 295 -20.49 -42.28 18.51
C LYS A 295 -21.63 -42.46 17.50
N GLY A 296 -22.63 -41.59 17.58
CA GLY A 296 -23.65 -41.47 16.54
C GLY A 296 -23.06 -41.05 15.19
N PRO A 297 -23.85 -41.16 14.10
CA PRO A 297 -23.47 -40.64 12.79
C PRO A 297 -23.04 -39.17 12.87
N ASP A 298 -22.06 -38.80 12.03
CA ASP A 298 -21.37 -37.51 12.10
C ASP A 298 -22.01 -36.46 11.17
N LEU A 299 -22.37 -35.30 11.70
CA LEU A 299 -22.78 -34.15 10.88
C LEU A 299 -21.66 -33.71 9.92
N GLY A 300 -20.39 -33.95 10.28
CA GLY A 300 -19.23 -33.70 9.43
C GLY A 300 -19.31 -34.39 8.06
N SER A 301 -19.87 -35.61 7.98
CA SER A 301 -20.04 -36.36 6.71
C SER A 301 -21.21 -35.87 5.84
N ILE A 302 -22.00 -34.93 6.38
CA ILE A 302 -22.95 -34.02 5.72
C ILE A 302 -22.48 -33.41 4.40
N THR A 303 -22.79 -33.93 3.20
CA THR A 303 -22.53 -33.23 1.92
C THR A 303 -23.81 -32.86 1.17
N ASP A 304 -23.77 -31.72 0.50
CA ASP A 304 -24.83 -31.15 -0.35
C ASP A 304 -24.53 -31.32 -1.87
N GLU A 305 -23.41 -31.97 -2.23
CA GLU A 305 -22.94 -32.18 -3.61
C GLU A 305 -23.94 -32.93 -4.53
N THR A 306 -24.91 -33.64 -3.94
CA THR A 306 -25.97 -34.38 -4.67
C THR A 306 -27.19 -33.52 -4.98
N ILE A 307 -27.30 -32.32 -4.41
CA ILE A 307 -28.44 -31.42 -4.57
C ILE A 307 -28.14 -30.49 -5.76
N PHE A 308 -29.06 -30.44 -6.73
CA PHE A 308 -28.96 -29.49 -7.83
C PHE A 308 -29.17 -28.07 -7.30
N ALA A 309 -28.24 -27.17 -7.61
CA ALA A 309 -28.35 -25.75 -7.28
C ALA A 309 -28.57 -24.97 -8.59
N PRO A 310 -29.70 -24.24 -8.74
CA PRO A 310 -30.17 -23.76 -10.05
C PRO A 310 -29.59 -22.41 -10.49
N VAL A 311 -28.73 -21.78 -9.68
CA VAL A 311 -28.22 -20.43 -9.93
C VAL A 311 -27.03 -20.49 -10.90
N ILE A 312 -27.32 -20.40 -12.21
CA ILE A 312 -26.34 -20.58 -13.29
C ILE A 312 -26.57 -19.47 -14.35
N PRO A 313 -25.53 -18.74 -14.79
CA PRO A 313 -25.67 -17.71 -15.82
C PRO A 313 -25.77 -18.35 -17.22
N LEU A 314 -26.98 -18.77 -17.59
CA LEU A 314 -27.27 -19.42 -18.86
C LEU A 314 -27.93 -18.49 -19.86
N LEU A 315 -27.47 -18.56 -21.11
CA LEU A 315 -28.13 -17.98 -22.28
C LEU A 315 -28.49 -19.09 -23.28
N GLU A 316 -29.45 -18.80 -24.14
CA GLU A 316 -29.75 -19.60 -25.32
C GLU A 316 -30.03 -18.64 -26.49
N LYS A 317 -29.17 -18.68 -27.53
CA LYS A 317 -29.24 -17.77 -28.69
C LYS A 317 -29.17 -16.29 -28.29
N GLY A 318 -28.31 -15.96 -27.34
CA GLY A 318 -28.14 -14.60 -26.79
C GLY A 318 -29.20 -14.15 -25.79
N LEU A 319 -30.25 -14.94 -25.55
CA LEU A 319 -31.36 -14.58 -24.67
C LEU A 319 -31.35 -15.36 -23.36
N VAL A 320 -31.83 -14.71 -22.29
CA VAL A 320 -32.05 -15.33 -20.97
C VAL A 320 -33.19 -16.35 -21.04
N LEU A 321 -33.08 -17.41 -20.23
CA LEU A 321 -34.06 -18.50 -20.20
C LEU A 321 -35.43 -18.06 -19.68
N SER A 322 -36.47 -18.82 -20.05
CA SER A 322 -37.86 -18.47 -19.73
C SER A 322 -38.23 -18.81 -18.28
N LEU A 323 -39.31 -18.20 -17.78
CA LEU A 323 -39.89 -18.55 -16.47
C LEU A 323 -40.33 -20.02 -16.39
N GLY A 324 -40.63 -20.68 -17.53
CA GLY A 324 -40.92 -22.10 -17.57
C GLY A 324 -39.68 -22.97 -17.37
N ASP A 325 -38.54 -22.56 -17.93
CA ASP A 325 -37.25 -23.23 -17.73
C ASP A 325 -36.80 -23.10 -16.26
N LEU A 326 -36.98 -21.90 -15.69
CA LEU A 326 -36.73 -21.64 -14.27
C LEU A 326 -37.60 -22.52 -13.35
N ALA A 327 -38.89 -22.69 -13.67
CA ALA A 327 -39.77 -23.58 -12.90
C ALA A 327 -39.27 -25.03 -12.89
N ALA A 328 -38.82 -25.55 -14.05
CA ALA A 328 -38.24 -26.89 -14.15
C ALA A 328 -36.92 -27.04 -13.38
N PHE A 329 -36.08 -25.99 -13.33
CA PHE A 329 -34.86 -25.97 -12.51
C PHE A 329 -35.16 -25.99 -11.00
N LEU A 330 -36.20 -25.27 -10.56
CA LEU A 330 -36.66 -25.24 -9.17
C LEU A 330 -37.36 -26.55 -8.76
N GLU A 331 -38.02 -27.24 -9.71
CA GLU A 331 -38.56 -28.59 -9.49
C GLU A 331 -37.43 -29.62 -9.33
N GLU A 332 -36.39 -29.58 -10.16
CA GLU A 332 -35.21 -30.45 -10.02
C GLU A 332 -34.43 -30.16 -8.73
N GLN A 333 -34.31 -28.90 -8.31
CA GLN A 333 -33.77 -28.54 -7.00
C GLN A 333 -34.59 -29.21 -5.89
N ASN A 334 -35.93 -29.08 -5.91
CA ASN A 334 -36.80 -29.73 -4.92
C ASN A 334 -36.67 -31.26 -4.93
N ARG A 335 -36.65 -31.89 -6.11
CA ARG A 335 -36.53 -33.34 -6.27
C ARG A 335 -35.22 -33.87 -5.72
N SER A 336 -34.10 -33.21 -6.03
CA SER A 336 -32.76 -33.60 -5.54
C SER A 336 -32.58 -33.30 -4.05
N LEU A 337 -33.14 -32.19 -3.55
CA LEU A 337 -33.16 -31.84 -2.13
C LEU A 337 -33.97 -32.88 -1.31
N GLN A 338 -35.16 -33.26 -1.79
CA GLN A 338 -35.97 -34.31 -1.15
C GLN A 338 -35.24 -35.66 -1.11
N ALA A 339 -34.53 -36.03 -2.19
CA ALA A 339 -33.72 -37.24 -2.21
C ALA A 339 -32.58 -37.19 -1.18
N SER A 340 -31.84 -36.08 -1.09
CA SER A 340 -30.73 -35.93 -0.12
C SER A 340 -31.22 -35.87 1.34
N ILE A 341 -32.39 -35.28 1.60
CA ILE A 341 -33.07 -35.36 2.90
C ILE A 341 -33.49 -36.80 3.23
N ALA A 342 -34.01 -37.55 2.25
CA ALA A 342 -34.37 -38.97 2.44
C ALA A 342 -33.15 -39.87 2.68
N ASP A 343 -32.00 -39.60 2.04
CA ASP A 343 -30.75 -40.29 2.31
C ASP A 343 -30.17 -39.93 3.69
N THR A 344 -30.20 -38.64 4.07
CA THR A 344 -29.88 -38.18 5.43
C THR A 344 -30.75 -38.89 6.48
N SER A 345 -32.05 -39.08 6.18
CA SER A 345 -33.00 -39.80 7.03
C SER A 345 -32.68 -41.29 7.22
N LYS A 346 -31.91 -41.92 6.30
CA LYS A 346 -31.42 -43.30 6.47
C LYS A 346 -30.25 -43.35 7.46
N SER A 347 -29.35 -42.37 7.40
CA SER A 347 -28.20 -42.25 8.31
C SER A 347 -28.63 -41.81 9.72
N PHE A 348 -29.64 -40.94 9.84
CA PHE A 348 -30.17 -40.42 11.10
C PHE A 348 -31.64 -40.88 11.32
N PRO A 349 -31.91 -42.18 11.51
CA PRO A 349 -33.27 -42.72 11.47
C PRO A 349 -34.17 -42.20 12.61
N PRO A 350 -35.50 -41.99 12.37
CA PRO A 350 -36.43 -41.45 13.36
C PRO A 350 -36.54 -42.21 14.69
N SER A 351 -36.13 -43.48 14.75
CA SER A 351 -36.03 -44.24 16.00
C SER A 351 -35.01 -43.66 16.99
N GLN A 352 -34.10 -42.78 16.54
CA GLN A 352 -33.06 -42.17 17.36
C GLN A 352 -33.46 -40.82 18.00
N LEU A 353 -34.76 -40.51 18.12
CA LEU A 353 -35.29 -39.26 18.72
C LEU A 353 -34.79 -38.96 20.16
N MET A 354 -34.19 -39.93 20.86
CA MET A 354 -33.55 -39.76 22.19
C MET A 354 -32.05 -39.36 22.13
N ARG A 355 -31.45 -39.29 20.94
CA ARG A 355 -30.10 -38.71 20.71
C ARG A 355 -30.22 -37.20 20.53
N LEU A 356 -29.14 -36.47 20.88
CA LEU A 356 -29.13 -35.01 20.72
C LEU A 356 -29.15 -34.63 19.25
N VAL A 357 -28.29 -35.25 18.43
CA VAL A 357 -28.41 -35.17 16.97
C VAL A 357 -29.41 -36.21 16.47
N SER A 358 -30.43 -35.76 15.75
CA SER A 358 -31.46 -36.58 15.09
C SER A 358 -31.63 -36.15 13.62
N ASN A 359 -32.64 -36.68 12.92
CA ASN A 359 -32.96 -36.26 11.55
C ASN A 359 -33.30 -34.76 11.43
N LEU A 360 -33.76 -34.11 12.50
CA LEU A 360 -34.10 -32.67 12.48
C LEU A 360 -32.84 -31.82 12.36
N GLU A 361 -31.86 -32.01 13.25
CA GLU A 361 -30.55 -31.37 13.18
C GLU A 361 -29.80 -31.82 11.91
N ALA A 362 -29.96 -33.11 11.56
CA ALA A 362 -29.71 -33.74 10.26
C ALA A 362 -30.00 -32.81 9.06
N THR A 363 -31.30 -32.60 8.88
CA THR A 363 -31.89 -31.86 7.77
C THR A 363 -31.57 -30.38 7.85
N THR A 364 -31.60 -29.76 9.03
CA THR A 364 -31.28 -28.35 9.22
C THR A 364 -29.82 -28.03 8.89
N TYR A 365 -28.88 -28.91 9.24
CA TYR A 365 -27.47 -28.78 8.89
C TYR A 365 -27.24 -28.92 7.37
N LEU A 366 -27.89 -29.91 6.72
CA LEU A 366 -27.86 -30.06 5.26
C LEU A 366 -28.41 -28.82 4.53
N LEU A 367 -29.55 -28.30 4.99
CA LEU A 367 -30.17 -27.10 4.42
C LEU A 367 -29.29 -25.85 4.60
N CYS A 368 -28.59 -25.71 5.72
CA CYS A 368 -27.62 -24.63 5.92
C CYS A 368 -26.40 -24.74 4.98
N LYS A 369 -25.94 -25.97 4.65
CA LYS A 369 -24.92 -26.16 3.60
C LYS A 369 -25.46 -25.75 2.23
N HIS A 370 -26.61 -26.27 1.82
CA HIS A 370 -27.20 -25.95 0.52
C HIS A 370 -27.48 -24.43 0.35
N LEU A 371 -27.98 -23.75 1.38
CA LEU A 371 -28.12 -22.28 1.40
C LEU A 371 -26.78 -21.58 1.19
N SER A 372 -25.70 -22.06 1.80
CA SER A 372 -24.34 -21.51 1.61
C SER A 372 -23.81 -21.73 0.19
N THR A 373 -24.20 -22.84 -0.46
CA THR A 373 -23.86 -23.17 -1.86
C THR A 373 -24.66 -22.31 -2.85
N ILE A 374 -25.96 -22.06 -2.60
CA ILE A 374 -26.78 -21.12 -3.38
C ILE A 374 -26.21 -19.70 -3.29
N VAL A 375 -25.89 -19.22 -2.08
CA VAL A 375 -25.19 -17.94 -1.88
C VAL A 375 -23.92 -17.88 -2.72
N LYS A 376 -23.05 -18.90 -2.60
CA LYS A 376 -21.77 -18.94 -3.32
C LYS A 376 -21.97 -18.81 -4.83
N GLN A 377 -22.86 -19.63 -5.42
CA GLN A 377 -23.17 -19.56 -6.85
C GLN A 377 -23.78 -18.21 -7.28
N THR A 378 -24.54 -17.56 -6.40
CA THR A 378 -25.13 -16.24 -6.70
C THR A 378 -24.05 -15.18 -6.82
N VAL A 379 -23.14 -15.11 -5.84
CA VAL A 379 -22.03 -14.13 -5.86
C VAL A 379 -21.06 -14.44 -7.00
N GLU A 380 -20.61 -15.70 -7.15
CA GLU A 380 -19.70 -16.08 -8.23
C GLU A 380 -20.31 -15.91 -9.62
N GLY A 381 -21.61 -16.17 -9.79
CA GLY A 381 -22.31 -15.96 -11.06
C GLY A 381 -22.47 -14.48 -11.42
N LEU A 382 -22.66 -13.61 -10.42
CA LEU A 382 -22.71 -12.16 -10.61
C LEU A 382 -21.31 -11.60 -10.92
N ASP A 383 -20.27 -12.05 -10.20
CA ASP A 383 -18.87 -11.67 -10.46
C ASP A 383 -18.40 -12.20 -11.83
N TYR A 384 -18.89 -13.35 -12.29
CA TYR A 384 -18.63 -13.89 -13.64
C TYR A 384 -19.13 -12.98 -14.77
N VAL A 385 -20.30 -12.34 -14.61
CA VAL A 385 -20.81 -11.38 -15.62
C VAL A 385 -19.88 -10.17 -15.76
N GLU A 386 -19.23 -9.74 -14.67
CA GLU A 386 -18.21 -8.69 -14.71
C GLU A 386 -16.87 -9.17 -15.30
N ASN A 387 -16.47 -10.41 -15.01
CA ASN A 387 -15.31 -11.05 -15.63
C ASN A 387 -15.49 -11.21 -17.15
N MET A 388 -16.69 -11.57 -17.62
CA MET A 388 -17.04 -11.62 -19.04
C MET A 388 -16.92 -10.24 -19.71
N LEU A 389 -17.35 -9.15 -19.05
CA LEU A 389 -17.13 -7.79 -19.54
C LEU A 389 -15.63 -7.46 -19.65
N LYS A 390 -14.81 -7.87 -18.67
CA LYS A 390 -13.34 -7.72 -18.75
C LYS A 390 -12.75 -8.50 -19.93
N LYS A 391 -13.16 -9.76 -20.12
CA LYS A 391 -12.68 -10.63 -21.20
C LYS A 391 -13.01 -10.06 -22.58
N GLN A 392 -14.26 -9.63 -22.80
CA GLN A 392 -14.66 -8.99 -24.07
C GLN A 392 -13.89 -7.70 -24.34
N LEU A 393 -13.59 -6.88 -23.32
CA LEU A 393 -12.75 -5.70 -23.46
C LEU A 393 -11.30 -6.06 -23.83
N VAL A 394 -10.71 -7.06 -23.16
CA VAL A 394 -9.35 -7.58 -23.48
C VAL A 394 -9.29 -8.15 -24.89
N GLN A 395 -10.33 -8.85 -25.34
CA GLN A 395 -10.47 -9.40 -26.70
C GLN A 395 -10.57 -8.28 -27.75
N ALA A 396 -11.33 -7.22 -27.48
CA ALA A 396 -11.48 -6.07 -28.37
C ALA A 396 -10.21 -5.21 -28.48
N ILE A 397 -9.42 -5.11 -27.40
CA ILE A 397 -8.11 -4.43 -27.39
C ILE A 397 -6.99 -5.35 -27.94
N GLY A 398 -7.17 -6.67 -27.85
CA GLY A 398 -6.16 -7.69 -28.17
C GLY A 398 -5.17 -7.99 -27.04
N LYS A 399 -5.22 -7.26 -25.92
CA LYS A 399 -4.42 -7.47 -24.71
C LYS A 399 -5.03 -6.79 -23.49
N GLU A 400 -4.57 -7.16 -22.29
CA GLU A 400 -4.86 -6.42 -21.06
C GLU A 400 -3.91 -5.22 -20.92
N VAL A 401 -4.47 -4.02 -20.68
CA VAL A 401 -3.71 -2.76 -20.61
C VAL A 401 -3.21 -2.53 -19.18
N ASN A 402 -1.91 -2.27 -19.04
CA ASN A 402 -1.28 -1.91 -17.77
C ASN A 402 -0.96 -0.40 -17.67
N GLU A 403 -0.56 0.05 -16.48
CA GLU A 403 -0.31 1.46 -16.17
C GLU A 403 0.76 2.12 -17.07
N LYS A 404 1.83 1.39 -17.42
CA LYS A 404 2.92 1.90 -18.27
C LYS A 404 2.48 2.05 -19.72
N GLU A 405 1.74 1.06 -20.24
CA GLU A 405 1.14 1.15 -21.58
C GLU A 405 0.09 2.26 -21.68
N PHE A 406 -0.67 2.49 -20.62
CA PHE A 406 -1.57 3.63 -20.53
C PHE A 406 -0.81 4.97 -20.50
N GLU A 407 0.29 5.07 -19.74
CA GLU A 407 1.12 6.27 -19.74
C GLU A 407 1.77 6.54 -21.12
N GLU A 408 2.31 5.51 -21.78
CA GLU A 408 2.83 5.58 -23.16
C GLU A 408 1.75 6.06 -24.15
N TYR A 409 0.54 5.51 -24.05
CA TYR A 409 -0.60 5.97 -24.86
C TYR A 409 -0.92 7.44 -24.60
N ILE A 410 -0.98 7.88 -23.34
CA ILE A 410 -1.25 9.28 -22.98
C ILE A 410 -0.12 10.22 -23.46
N ARG A 411 1.17 9.82 -23.34
CA ARG A 411 2.33 10.55 -23.89
C ARG A 411 2.21 10.73 -25.41
N TYR A 412 1.65 9.77 -26.14
CA TYR A 412 1.37 9.88 -27.58
C TYR A 412 0.10 10.69 -27.88
N HIS A 413 -0.94 10.56 -27.05
CA HIS A 413 -2.22 11.28 -27.19
C HIS A 413 -2.05 12.79 -27.00
N HIS A 414 -1.32 13.22 -25.97
CA HIS A 414 -1.09 14.65 -25.69
C HIS A 414 -0.36 15.37 -26.84
N LYS A 415 0.50 14.67 -27.61
CA LYS A 415 1.17 15.21 -28.81
C LYS A 415 0.26 15.39 -30.03
N LYS A 416 -1.02 14.99 -29.94
CA LYS A 416 -2.07 15.28 -30.94
C LYS A 416 -3.13 16.23 -30.41
N LEU A 417 -3.41 16.14 -29.11
CA LEU A 417 -4.47 16.91 -28.46
C LEU A 417 -4.08 18.38 -28.29
N PHE A 418 -2.87 18.63 -27.80
CA PHE A 418 -2.33 19.97 -27.59
C PHE A 418 -1.59 20.48 -28.83
N GLY A 419 -1.62 21.79 -29.08
CA GLY A 419 -0.79 22.43 -30.10
C GLY A 419 0.71 22.33 -29.79
N ASP A 420 1.57 22.47 -30.80
CA ASP A 420 3.02 22.21 -30.69
C ASP A 420 3.74 23.00 -29.57
N ASN A 421 3.23 24.19 -29.21
CA ASN A 421 3.77 25.04 -28.14
C ASN A 421 3.30 24.65 -26.72
N TYR A 422 2.26 23.80 -26.61
CA TYR A 422 1.55 23.46 -25.37
C TYR A 422 1.60 21.97 -25.04
N ALA A 423 2.06 21.12 -25.98
CA ALA A 423 2.22 19.69 -25.74
C ALA A 423 3.32 19.42 -24.68
N PRO A 424 3.14 18.44 -23.78
CA PRO A 424 4.16 18.06 -22.81
C PRO A 424 5.48 17.66 -23.47
N ILE A 425 6.57 18.23 -22.96
CA ILE A 425 7.94 17.90 -23.37
C ILE A 425 8.67 17.18 -22.21
N PRO A 426 9.64 16.29 -22.51
CA PRO A 426 10.43 15.65 -21.46
C PRO A 426 11.24 16.68 -20.69
N PHE A 427 11.30 16.55 -19.37
CA PHE A 427 12.17 17.36 -18.52
C PHE A 427 13.62 16.93 -18.76
N THR A 428 14.28 17.56 -19.73
CA THR A 428 15.67 17.30 -20.11
C THR A 428 16.29 18.58 -20.67
N TYR A 429 17.02 19.30 -19.82
CA TYR A 429 17.61 20.61 -20.11
C TYR A 429 19.12 20.51 -20.30
N ALA A 430 19.63 21.17 -21.34
CA ALA A 430 21.03 21.13 -21.73
C ALA A 430 21.75 22.39 -21.21
N ILE A 431 22.34 22.30 -20.02
CA ILE A 431 23.01 23.40 -19.30
C ILE A 431 24.13 23.98 -20.18
N ARG A 432 23.99 25.22 -20.64
CA ARG A 432 24.92 25.85 -21.60
C ARG A 432 24.94 27.38 -21.55
N ARG A 433 26.05 27.98 -21.97
CA ARG A 433 26.09 29.42 -22.32
C ARG A 433 25.27 29.65 -23.61
N PRO A 434 24.80 30.88 -23.89
CA PRO A 434 24.34 31.25 -25.23
C PRO A 434 25.35 30.83 -26.30
N ASP A 435 24.83 30.32 -27.43
CA ASP A 435 25.57 29.85 -28.61
C ASP A 435 26.67 28.78 -28.39
N HIS A 436 26.73 28.18 -27.19
CA HIS A 436 27.74 27.19 -26.82
C HIS A 436 27.24 25.73 -26.81
N TYR A 437 28.21 24.83 -26.89
CA TYR A 437 28.03 23.41 -26.59
C TYR A 437 27.77 23.22 -25.08
N PRO A 438 26.83 22.33 -24.67
CA PRO A 438 26.42 22.24 -23.27
C PRO A 438 27.51 21.69 -22.34
N ASP A 439 27.72 22.40 -21.23
CA ASP A 439 28.54 21.99 -20.11
C ASP A 439 27.87 20.84 -19.32
N GLY A 440 26.54 20.69 -19.38
CA GLY A 440 25.84 19.62 -18.65
C GLY A 440 24.46 19.24 -19.18
N MET A 441 23.77 18.40 -18.41
CA MET A 441 22.37 18.01 -18.59
C MET A 441 21.68 17.96 -17.21
N LEU A 442 20.43 18.40 -17.15
CA LEU A 442 19.51 18.25 -16.01
C LEU A 442 18.25 17.51 -16.48
N SER A 443 17.89 16.42 -15.83
CA SER A 443 16.68 15.63 -16.14
C SER A 443 15.95 15.18 -14.88
N ILE A 444 14.63 15.03 -14.94
CA ILE A 444 13.84 14.32 -13.92
C ILE A 444 13.40 13.01 -14.56
N GLU A 445 13.68 11.88 -13.92
CA GLU A 445 13.65 10.55 -14.50
C GLU A 445 12.82 9.60 -13.64
N ASN A 446 11.99 8.75 -14.26
CA ASN A 446 11.42 7.56 -13.63
C ASN A 446 12.48 6.43 -13.64
N ILE A 447 12.57 5.64 -12.56
CA ILE A 447 13.60 4.59 -12.37
C ILE A 447 13.02 3.16 -12.41
N ASP A 448 11.70 3.00 -12.59
CA ASP A 448 10.96 1.76 -12.29
C ASP A 448 11.33 0.54 -13.17
N SER A 449 11.87 0.76 -14.37
CA SER A 449 12.33 -0.32 -15.28
C SER A 449 13.30 0.17 -16.36
N GLN A 450 12.99 1.31 -16.98
CA GLN A 450 13.85 2.03 -17.92
C GLN A 450 13.97 3.46 -17.41
N ILE A 451 15.16 4.05 -17.54
CA ILE A 451 15.40 5.43 -17.11
C ILE A 451 14.84 6.38 -18.17
N ASP A 452 13.57 6.74 -17.99
CA ASP A 452 12.80 7.60 -18.90
C ASP A 452 12.61 9.00 -18.28
N PRO A 453 12.79 10.10 -19.04
CA PRO A 453 12.50 11.43 -18.54
C PRO A 453 11.00 11.67 -18.38
N VAL A 454 10.58 12.28 -17.26
CA VAL A 454 9.18 12.65 -17.02
C VAL A 454 8.74 13.77 -17.97
N TYR A 455 7.47 13.78 -18.36
CA TYR A 455 6.92 14.79 -19.26
C TYR A 455 6.23 15.91 -18.46
N THR A 456 6.50 17.16 -18.83
CA THR A 456 5.93 18.35 -18.20
C THR A 456 5.37 19.34 -19.22
N TRP A 457 4.27 20.01 -18.88
CA TRP A 457 3.90 21.28 -19.53
C TRP A 457 4.90 22.35 -19.12
N VAL A 458 5.38 23.17 -20.06
CA VAL A 458 6.46 24.13 -19.80
C VAL A 458 6.11 25.51 -20.34
N ARG A 459 6.14 26.50 -19.46
CA ARG A 459 6.12 27.92 -19.82
C ARG A 459 7.49 28.53 -19.52
N LYS A 460 8.22 28.96 -20.55
CA LYS A 460 9.35 29.88 -20.33
C LYS A 460 8.76 31.26 -20.02
N MET A 461 9.19 31.87 -18.92
CA MET A 461 8.82 33.24 -18.58
C MET A 461 9.53 34.24 -19.51
N PRO A 462 8.88 35.36 -19.89
CA PRO A 462 9.52 36.38 -20.72
C PRO A 462 10.67 37.05 -19.96
N ASP A 463 11.79 37.30 -20.65
CA ASP A 463 12.98 37.88 -20.02
C ASP A 463 12.79 39.38 -19.68
N THR A 464 11.79 40.03 -20.30
CA THR A 464 11.34 41.41 -20.07
C THR A 464 10.10 41.45 -19.17
N GLY A 465 10.11 42.29 -18.13
CA GLY A 465 8.93 42.55 -17.27
C GLY A 465 8.73 41.57 -16.11
N ARG A 466 9.56 40.51 -16.01
CA ARG A 466 9.65 39.62 -14.85
C ARG A 466 10.26 40.33 -13.62
N PRO A 467 9.93 39.89 -12.39
CA PRO A 467 10.70 40.26 -11.21
C PRO A 467 12.12 39.66 -11.23
N SER A 468 13.06 40.33 -10.57
CA SER A 468 14.37 39.77 -10.24
C SER A 468 14.22 38.65 -9.22
N MET A 469 14.84 37.50 -9.49
CA MET A 469 14.75 36.30 -8.65
C MET A 469 16.02 36.16 -7.79
N PHE A 470 15.87 36.08 -6.47
CA PHE A 470 16.98 36.10 -5.52
C PHE A 470 17.20 34.75 -4.82
N VAL A 471 18.47 34.37 -4.64
CA VAL A 471 18.88 33.27 -3.76
C VAL A 471 19.70 33.85 -2.60
N PRO A 472 19.25 33.79 -1.34
CA PRO A 472 20.06 34.21 -0.20
C PRO A 472 21.19 33.19 0.03
N ILE A 473 22.42 33.67 0.21
CA ILE A 473 23.57 32.83 0.59
C ILE A 473 23.76 32.92 2.11
N ASN A 474 23.83 34.15 2.64
CA ASN A 474 23.89 34.44 4.07
C ASN A 474 23.13 35.75 4.39
N ALA A 475 23.35 36.34 5.57
CA ALA A 475 22.64 37.54 6.03
C ALA A 475 23.03 38.84 5.29
N ALA A 476 24.13 38.84 4.52
CA ALA A 476 24.62 39.99 3.77
C ALA A 476 24.62 39.77 2.24
N THR A 477 24.73 38.52 1.77
CA THR A 477 24.89 38.21 0.34
C THR A 477 23.72 37.45 -0.29
N SER A 478 23.42 37.82 -1.53
CA SER A 478 22.42 37.15 -2.36
C SER A 478 22.84 37.10 -3.83
N VAL A 479 22.34 36.10 -4.53
CA VAL A 479 22.48 35.97 -5.99
C VAL A 479 21.22 36.48 -6.65
N GLU A 480 21.33 37.42 -7.59
CA GLU A 480 20.25 37.79 -8.50
C GLU A 480 20.36 36.94 -9.78
N LEU A 481 19.37 36.07 -10.01
CA LEU A 481 19.29 35.20 -11.19
C LEU A 481 18.72 35.98 -12.38
N ARG A 482 19.51 36.10 -13.46
CA ARG A 482 19.15 36.88 -14.66
C ARG A 482 19.08 36.07 -15.95
N GLY A 483 19.50 34.80 -15.95
CA GLY A 483 19.23 33.90 -17.08
C GLY A 483 17.79 33.36 -17.09
N GLY A 484 17.53 32.24 -17.78
CA GLY A 484 16.17 31.76 -18.07
C GLY A 484 15.38 31.27 -16.84
N CYS A 485 14.06 31.49 -16.84
CA CYS A 485 13.14 30.90 -15.86
C CYS A 485 12.02 30.10 -16.56
N PHE A 486 11.77 28.90 -16.07
CA PHE A 486 10.83 27.93 -16.62
C PHE A 486 9.88 27.44 -15.53
N LEU A 487 8.57 27.54 -15.78
CA LEU A 487 7.53 26.96 -14.95
C LEU A 487 7.09 25.63 -15.56
N HIS A 488 7.03 24.58 -14.72
CA HIS A 488 6.72 23.21 -15.10
C HIS A 488 5.49 22.69 -14.37
N GLY A 489 4.48 22.24 -15.13
CA GLY A 489 3.40 21.40 -14.62
C GLY A 489 3.72 19.94 -14.85
N TRP A 490 3.70 19.13 -13.79
CA TRP A 490 3.89 17.68 -13.86
C TRP A 490 2.63 16.95 -13.37
N LEU A 491 1.96 16.22 -14.27
CA LEU A 491 0.88 15.31 -13.91
C LEU A 491 1.44 13.89 -13.73
N GLN A 492 1.18 13.29 -12.58
CA GLN A 492 1.42 11.87 -12.31
C GLN A 492 0.08 11.12 -12.37
N HIS A 493 0.10 9.86 -12.82
CA HIS A 493 -1.05 8.95 -12.68
C HIS A 493 -0.73 7.92 -11.59
N ARG A 494 -1.71 7.61 -10.74
CA ARG A 494 -1.62 6.55 -9.71
C ARG A 494 -2.88 5.70 -9.77
N PHE A 495 -2.74 4.40 -9.99
CA PHE A 495 -3.82 3.41 -9.93
C PHE A 495 -3.61 2.47 -8.73
N GLU A 496 -4.64 1.77 -8.27
CA GLU A 496 -4.53 0.85 -7.11
C GLU A 496 -3.59 -0.35 -7.36
N SER A 497 -3.28 -0.66 -8.63
CA SER A 497 -2.60 -1.89 -9.04
C SER A 497 -1.12 -2.00 -8.68
N SER A 498 -0.41 -0.91 -8.37
CA SER A 498 1.04 -0.97 -8.10
C SER A 498 1.37 -1.07 -6.61
N PRO A 499 1.91 -2.21 -6.12
CA PRO A 499 2.44 -2.32 -4.75
C PRO A 499 3.81 -1.62 -4.58
N VAL A 500 4.31 -0.95 -5.62
CA VAL A 500 5.54 -0.16 -5.62
C VAL A 500 5.15 1.26 -6.06
N GLU A 501 5.36 2.26 -5.21
CA GLU A 501 5.19 3.66 -5.63
C GLU A 501 6.20 4.01 -6.73
N PRO A 502 5.79 4.76 -7.77
CA PRO A 502 6.67 5.10 -8.88
C PRO A 502 7.87 5.91 -8.39
N SER A 503 9.06 5.41 -8.72
CA SER A 503 10.33 5.93 -8.23
C SER A 503 10.88 6.99 -9.19
N PHE A 504 11.23 8.15 -8.65
CA PHE A 504 11.72 9.29 -9.41
C PHE A 504 13.06 9.81 -8.89
N GLN A 505 13.90 10.33 -9.78
CA GLN A 505 15.14 11.04 -9.44
C GLN A 505 15.30 12.32 -10.25
N LEU A 506 15.92 13.34 -9.65
CA LEU A 506 16.56 14.43 -10.37
C LEU A 506 18.00 13.99 -10.68
N ALA A 507 18.34 13.92 -11.95
CA ALA A 507 19.67 13.58 -12.45
C ALA A 507 20.35 14.84 -13.02
N ALA A 508 21.54 15.14 -12.50
CA ALA A 508 22.40 16.21 -13.01
C ALA A 508 23.72 15.60 -13.49
N ARG A 509 24.07 15.83 -14.76
CA ARG A 509 25.23 15.20 -15.41
C ARG A 509 26.14 16.26 -16.02
N ALA A 510 27.33 16.40 -15.46
CA ALA A 510 28.40 17.24 -15.97
C ALA A 510 29.10 16.59 -17.18
N ARG A 511 29.59 17.41 -18.11
CA ARG A 511 30.50 16.95 -19.18
C ARG A 511 31.97 17.07 -18.75
N GLN A 512 32.86 16.57 -19.58
CA GLN A 512 34.31 16.72 -19.38
C GLN A 512 34.71 18.20 -19.41
N PHE A 513 35.53 18.65 -18.46
CA PHE A 513 35.97 20.05 -18.32
C PHE A 513 34.83 21.08 -18.14
N SER A 514 33.66 20.63 -17.69
CA SER A 514 32.55 21.50 -17.26
C SER A 514 32.62 21.80 -15.77
N SER A 515 31.99 22.91 -15.35
CA SER A 515 31.73 23.23 -13.95
C SER A 515 30.47 24.09 -13.80
N PHE A 516 29.51 23.58 -13.04
CA PHE A 516 28.29 24.30 -12.68
C PHE A 516 27.85 23.95 -11.25
N LEU A 517 27.04 24.83 -10.67
CA LEU A 517 26.51 24.72 -9.32
C LEU A 517 25.00 24.47 -9.42
N LEU A 518 24.53 23.43 -8.74
CA LEU A 518 23.13 23.04 -8.64
C LEU A 518 22.62 23.41 -7.25
N ILE A 519 21.51 24.15 -7.20
CA ILE A 519 20.80 24.51 -5.97
C ILE A 519 19.40 23.89 -6.03
N ILE A 520 18.98 23.26 -4.94
CA ILE A 520 17.65 22.67 -4.77
C ILE A 520 16.98 23.31 -3.56
N GLY A 521 15.74 23.74 -3.72
CA GLY A 521 15.03 24.52 -2.72
C GLY A 521 13.52 24.56 -2.95
N ASN A 522 12.87 25.47 -2.24
CA ASN A 522 11.46 25.80 -2.44
C ASN A 522 11.33 27.30 -2.71
N MET A 523 10.32 27.70 -3.47
CA MET A 523 9.99 29.12 -3.60
C MET A 523 9.47 29.69 -2.26
N MET A 524 9.76 30.97 -2.01
CA MET A 524 9.42 31.70 -0.79
C MET A 524 8.92 33.10 -1.20
N GLY A 525 7.60 33.22 -1.41
CA GLY A 525 7.02 34.39 -2.08
C GLY A 525 7.44 34.50 -3.56
N PRO A 526 7.15 35.63 -4.22
CA PRO A 526 7.27 35.76 -5.67
C PRO A 526 8.72 35.80 -6.15
N ASN A 527 9.62 36.44 -5.40
CA ASN A 527 10.94 36.86 -5.89
C ASN A 527 12.11 36.08 -5.28
N GLN A 528 11.89 35.06 -4.45
CA GLN A 528 12.96 34.43 -3.67
C GLN A 528 12.90 32.90 -3.66
N LEU A 529 14.02 32.25 -3.98
CA LEU A 529 14.22 30.80 -3.82
C LEU A 529 14.91 30.55 -2.47
N ASN A 530 14.31 29.73 -1.60
CA ASN A 530 14.92 29.29 -0.34
C ASN A 530 15.76 28.01 -0.57
N PRO A 531 17.11 28.07 -0.49
CA PRO A 531 17.98 26.96 -0.87
C PRO A 531 18.14 25.94 0.27
N LYS A 532 17.58 24.73 0.07
CA LYS A 532 17.72 23.61 1.00
C LYS A 532 19.10 22.97 0.90
N ASN A 533 19.53 22.61 -0.30
CA ASN A 533 20.82 21.99 -0.56
C ASN A 533 21.47 22.62 -1.79
N ALA A 534 22.81 22.63 -1.84
CA ALA A 534 23.57 23.08 -3.00
C ALA A 534 24.81 22.21 -3.18
N ILE A 535 25.28 22.07 -4.42
CA ILE A 535 26.42 21.20 -4.77
C ILE A 535 27.08 21.66 -6.07
N ILE A 536 28.39 21.49 -6.18
CA ILE A 536 29.16 21.80 -7.38
C ILE A 536 29.46 20.51 -8.15
N LEU A 537 29.03 20.44 -9.41
CA LEU A 537 29.34 19.34 -10.33
C LEU A 537 30.48 19.76 -11.27
N GLN A 538 31.43 18.85 -11.52
CA GLN A 538 32.59 19.07 -12.37
C GLN A 538 32.95 17.82 -13.17
N ASN A 539 33.67 17.97 -14.29
CA ASN A 539 34.50 16.90 -14.88
C ASN A 539 33.87 15.49 -14.96
N LYS A 540 32.71 15.34 -15.62
CA LYS A 540 31.93 14.08 -15.72
C LYS A 540 31.32 13.55 -14.40
N ASP A 541 31.13 14.40 -13.39
CA ASP A 541 30.22 14.10 -12.28
C ASP A 541 28.82 13.73 -12.80
N GLU A 542 28.30 12.58 -12.37
CA GLU A 542 26.88 12.24 -12.43
C GLU A 542 26.33 12.26 -11.00
N LEU A 543 25.28 13.04 -10.78
CA LEU A 543 24.58 13.15 -9.50
C LEU A 543 23.13 12.71 -9.67
N LEU A 544 22.69 11.75 -8.85
CA LEU A 544 21.35 11.19 -8.85
C LEU A 544 20.71 11.44 -7.47
N ILE A 545 19.60 12.15 -7.48
CA ILE A 545 18.91 12.65 -6.29
C ILE A 545 17.49 12.07 -6.26
N PRO A 546 17.19 11.06 -5.43
CA PRO A 546 15.85 10.50 -5.34
C PRO A 546 14.83 11.56 -4.90
N LEU A 547 13.65 11.56 -5.52
CA LEU A 547 12.55 12.49 -5.27
C LEU A 547 11.38 11.79 -4.57
N ILE A 548 11.06 12.24 -3.38
CA ILE A 548 9.94 11.76 -2.56
C ILE A 548 8.70 12.59 -2.93
N THR A 549 7.61 11.95 -3.36
CA THR A 549 6.41 12.62 -3.89
C THR A 549 5.21 12.40 -2.97
N ASN A 550 4.93 13.40 -2.12
CA ASN A 550 3.93 13.30 -1.05
C ASN A 550 2.60 13.88 -1.52
N VAL A 551 1.57 13.04 -1.67
CA VAL A 551 0.25 13.45 -2.14
C VAL A 551 -0.57 14.08 -0.99
N LEU A 552 -1.17 15.24 -1.21
CA LEU A 552 -2.08 15.90 -0.25
C LEU A 552 -3.54 15.45 -0.48
N PRO A 553 -4.45 15.51 0.52
CA PRO A 553 -5.88 15.32 0.29
C PRO A 553 -6.42 16.30 -0.76
N SER A 554 -7.43 15.90 -1.56
CA SER A 554 -8.02 16.81 -2.55
C SER A 554 -8.62 18.05 -1.87
N ALA A 555 -8.82 19.14 -2.62
CA ALA A 555 -9.37 20.38 -2.06
C ALA A 555 -10.75 20.16 -1.40
N LYS A 556 -11.57 19.32 -2.03
CA LYS A 556 -12.92 18.98 -1.58
C LYS A 556 -12.93 17.99 -0.41
N ASP A 557 -12.11 16.92 -0.42
CA ASP A 557 -11.98 16.02 0.74
C ASP A 557 -11.55 16.77 1.99
N PHE A 558 -10.60 17.72 1.82
CA PHE A 558 -10.14 18.58 2.90
C PHE A 558 -11.25 19.50 3.40
N LYS A 559 -12.00 20.15 2.50
CA LYS A 559 -13.15 21.00 2.82
C LYS A 559 -14.23 20.24 3.61
N ASP A 560 -14.59 19.05 3.14
CA ASP A 560 -15.59 18.20 3.78
C ASP A 560 -15.10 17.66 5.14
N ALA A 561 -13.82 17.33 5.27
CA ALA A 561 -13.20 16.94 6.55
C ALA A 561 -13.21 18.08 7.59
N ILE A 562 -12.92 19.32 7.19
CA ILE A 562 -12.93 20.47 8.12
C ILE A 562 -14.35 21.00 8.41
N ALA A 563 -15.36 20.67 7.60
CA ALA A 563 -16.73 21.19 7.76
C ALA A 563 -17.38 20.86 9.11
N SER A 564 -16.90 19.82 9.80
CA SER A 564 -17.37 19.41 11.13
C SER A 564 -16.59 20.01 12.31
N LEU A 565 -15.51 20.75 12.04
CA LEU A 565 -14.62 21.35 13.05
C LEU A 565 -15.09 22.75 13.48
N SER A 566 -14.61 23.23 14.63
CA SER A 566 -14.90 24.60 15.09
C SER A 566 -14.27 25.65 14.15
N PRO A 567 -14.77 26.90 14.09
CA PRO A 567 -14.21 27.93 13.20
C PRO A 567 -12.70 28.14 13.38
N GLU A 568 -12.21 28.19 14.62
CA GLU A 568 -10.77 28.33 14.92
C GLU A 568 -9.95 27.12 14.41
N GLN A 569 -10.49 25.90 14.53
CA GLN A 569 -9.87 24.69 14.00
C GLN A 569 -9.87 24.67 12.47
N GLN A 570 -10.95 25.14 11.84
CA GLN A 570 -11.03 25.29 10.38
C GLN A 570 -10.01 26.30 9.88
N ASP A 571 -9.86 27.44 10.54
CA ASP A 571 -8.96 28.51 10.11
C ASP A 571 -7.48 28.15 10.35
N PHE A 572 -7.18 27.45 11.46
CA PHE A 572 -5.89 26.77 11.65
C PHE A 572 -5.60 25.77 10.52
N ALA A 573 -6.55 24.89 10.19
CA ALA A 573 -6.38 23.88 9.15
C ALA A 573 -6.18 24.50 7.75
N LYS A 574 -7.00 25.52 7.38
CA LYS A 574 -6.86 26.29 6.13
C LYS A 574 -5.48 26.93 6.03
N SER A 575 -5.03 27.56 7.12
CA SER A 575 -3.70 28.19 7.20
C SER A 575 -2.59 27.16 6.93
N PHE A 576 -2.67 26.00 7.59
CA PHE A 576 -1.69 24.92 7.45
C PHE A 576 -1.71 24.28 6.05
N ARG A 577 -2.88 24.06 5.44
CA ARG A 577 -2.97 23.63 4.03
C ARG A 577 -2.35 24.67 3.10
N SER A 578 -2.56 25.96 3.35
CA SER A 578 -1.98 27.02 2.51
C SER A 578 -0.45 27.03 2.56
N MET A 579 0.15 26.79 3.74
CA MET A 579 1.59 26.60 3.93
C MET A 579 2.10 25.32 3.24
N GLN A 580 1.33 24.22 3.29
CA GLN A 580 1.66 22.99 2.57
C GLN A 580 1.69 23.22 1.05
N LEU A 581 0.73 23.97 0.50
CA LEU A 581 0.64 24.33 -0.91
C LEU A 581 1.79 25.25 -1.35
N GLU A 582 2.13 26.28 -0.59
CA GLU A 582 3.36 27.08 -0.82
C GLU A 582 4.61 26.18 -0.83
N SER A 583 4.69 25.23 0.11
CA SER A 583 5.81 24.29 0.19
C SER A 583 5.86 23.23 -0.92
N SER A 584 4.83 23.14 -1.78
CA SER A 584 4.80 22.21 -2.92
C SER A 584 5.61 22.71 -4.13
N VAL A 585 5.93 24.01 -4.17
CA VAL A 585 6.69 24.65 -5.27
C VAL A 585 8.17 24.28 -5.18
N PHE A 586 8.57 23.27 -5.93
CA PHE A 586 9.93 22.73 -5.95
C PHE A 586 10.82 23.53 -6.91
N GLY A 587 11.88 24.15 -6.40
CA GLY A 587 12.79 24.99 -7.18
C GLY A 587 14.14 24.30 -7.41
N VAL A 588 14.56 24.22 -8.66
CA VAL A 588 15.89 23.77 -9.07
C VAL A 588 16.58 24.88 -9.86
N CYS A 589 17.68 25.41 -9.32
CA CYS A 589 18.45 26.48 -9.93
C CYS A 589 19.83 25.96 -10.35
N VAL A 590 20.25 26.29 -11.57
CA VAL A 590 21.57 25.98 -12.12
C VAL A 590 22.33 27.28 -12.36
N ILE A 591 23.57 27.35 -11.87
CA ILE A 591 24.47 28.49 -12.06
C ILE A 591 25.73 27.99 -12.77
N GLN A 592 26.02 28.58 -13.94
CA GLN A 592 27.26 28.27 -14.66
C GLN A 592 28.41 29.07 -14.05
N LEU A 593 29.47 28.39 -13.61
CA LEU A 593 30.52 29.02 -12.80
C LEU A 593 31.57 29.76 -13.62
N LYS A 594 32.00 29.18 -14.75
CA LYS A 594 33.05 29.77 -15.61
C LYS A 594 32.79 31.24 -16.01
N PRO A 595 31.58 31.66 -16.46
CA PRO A 595 31.34 33.06 -16.83
C PRO A 595 31.46 34.03 -15.64
N GLN A 596 31.09 33.58 -14.43
CA GLN A 596 31.19 34.42 -13.23
C GLN A 596 32.64 34.57 -12.77
N LEU A 597 33.46 33.52 -12.95
CA LEU A 597 34.92 33.61 -12.73
C LEU A 597 35.61 34.52 -13.76
N GLU A 598 35.23 34.45 -15.04
CA GLU A 598 35.73 35.35 -16.08
C GLU A 598 35.43 36.83 -15.72
N ARG A 599 34.18 37.12 -15.37
CA ARG A 599 33.72 38.45 -14.91
C ARG A 599 34.44 38.93 -13.63
N LEU A 600 34.59 38.06 -12.63
CA LEU A 600 35.21 38.35 -11.33
C LEU A 600 36.69 38.75 -11.47
N LEU A 601 37.41 38.05 -12.34
CA LEU A 601 38.84 38.24 -12.57
C LEU A 601 39.13 39.39 -13.54
N GLY A 602 38.14 39.85 -14.32
CA GLY A 602 38.32 40.85 -15.38
C GLY A 602 38.86 40.27 -16.69
N LEU A 603 38.64 38.98 -16.92
CA LEU A 603 38.93 38.31 -18.18
C LEU A 603 37.81 38.57 -19.20
N PRO A 604 38.12 38.51 -20.52
CA PRO A 604 37.07 38.52 -21.54
C PRO A 604 36.31 37.18 -21.56
N ASP A 605 35.15 37.18 -22.19
CA ASP A 605 34.32 35.99 -22.36
C ASP A 605 35.09 34.86 -23.10
N ASP A 606 34.83 33.62 -22.66
CA ASP A 606 35.45 32.38 -23.18
C ASP A 606 36.98 32.27 -23.05
N ALA A 607 37.60 33.10 -22.21
CA ALA A 607 39.01 32.99 -21.84
C ALA A 607 39.31 31.66 -21.10
N LEU A 608 38.50 31.31 -20.10
CA LEU A 608 38.67 30.08 -19.30
C LEU A 608 38.25 28.83 -20.07
N THR A 609 37.34 28.95 -21.06
CA THR A 609 36.92 27.84 -21.95
C THR A 609 38.09 27.18 -22.68
N LYS A 610 39.20 27.91 -22.92
CA LYS A 610 40.43 27.38 -23.54
C LYS A 610 41.48 26.91 -22.53
N GLU A 611 41.33 27.24 -21.25
CA GLU A 611 42.37 27.18 -20.22
C GLU A 611 41.93 26.24 -19.08
N ILE A 612 41.88 24.95 -19.40
CA ILE A 612 41.35 23.88 -18.53
C ILE A 612 42.11 23.82 -17.19
N GLN A 613 43.45 23.82 -17.22
CA GLN A 613 44.26 23.72 -16.01
C GLN A 613 44.03 24.94 -15.10
N LEU A 614 44.10 26.16 -15.65
CA LEU A 614 43.82 27.39 -14.91
C LEU A 614 42.43 27.38 -14.27
N THR A 615 41.42 26.85 -14.97
CA THR A 615 40.06 26.71 -14.44
C THR A 615 40.00 25.73 -13.27
N GLN A 616 40.73 24.61 -13.33
CA GLN A 616 40.82 23.65 -12.22
C GLN A 616 41.59 24.22 -11.03
N ASP A 617 42.71 24.89 -11.28
CA ASP A 617 43.53 25.54 -10.25
C ASP A 617 42.72 26.62 -9.52
N LEU A 618 42.06 27.53 -10.25
CA LEU A 618 41.17 28.56 -9.68
C LEU A 618 40.06 27.95 -8.82
N MET A 619 39.39 26.89 -9.31
CA MET A 619 38.33 26.22 -8.54
C MET A 619 38.86 25.60 -7.24
N SER A 620 40.07 25.03 -7.24
CA SER A 620 40.70 24.52 -6.02
C SER A 620 41.10 25.67 -5.07
N LEU A 621 41.72 26.74 -5.59
CA LEU A 621 42.10 27.92 -4.79
C LEU A 621 40.91 28.59 -4.07
N PHE A 622 39.73 28.63 -4.71
CA PHE A 622 38.52 29.17 -4.08
C PHE A 622 37.82 28.17 -3.13
N ILE A 623 37.73 26.88 -3.48
CA ILE A 623 36.98 25.89 -2.67
C ILE A 623 37.82 25.28 -1.55
N ASP A 624 39.04 24.84 -1.84
CA ASP A 624 39.86 24.06 -0.90
C ASP A 624 40.74 24.93 0.01
N TYR A 625 40.99 26.18 -0.40
CA TYR A 625 41.89 27.12 0.30
C TYR A 625 41.25 28.49 0.63
N GLN A 626 39.99 28.73 0.24
CA GLN A 626 39.21 29.94 0.55
C GLN A 626 39.95 31.27 0.29
N ILE A 627 40.69 31.38 -0.82
CA ILE A 627 41.53 32.55 -1.12
C ILE A 627 40.66 33.75 -1.58
N PRO A 628 40.85 34.96 -1.01
CA PRO A 628 40.13 36.16 -1.44
C PRO A 628 40.32 36.47 -2.94
N SER A 629 39.21 36.67 -3.65
CA SER A 629 39.20 36.85 -5.11
C SER A 629 39.91 38.11 -5.58
N ASP A 630 40.01 39.15 -4.75
CA ASP A 630 40.75 40.37 -5.06
C ASP A 630 42.24 40.10 -5.36
N LEU A 631 42.88 39.13 -4.68
CA LEU A 631 44.29 38.75 -4.85
C LEU A 631 44.60 38.15 -6.23
N LEU A 632 43.59 37.65 -6.94
CA LEU A 632 43.71 37.05 -8.27
C LEU A 632 43.09 37.96 -9.36
N SER A 633 42.39 39.03 -8.96
CA SER A 633 41.66 39.92 -9.86
C SER A 633 42.58 40.91 -10.60
N LEU A 634 42.32 41.14 -11.90
CA LEU A 634 43.05 42.13 -12.69
C LEU A 634 42.64 43.58 -12.40
N GLN A 635 41.57 43.81 -11.63
CA GLN A 635 41.01 45.13 -11.35
C GLN A 635 41.93 46.03 -10.50
N HIS A 636 42.91 45.44 -9.82
CA HIS A 636 43.89 46.14 -8.98
C HIS A 636 45.27 46.31 -9.65
N ALA A 637 45.42 45.93 -10.92
CA ALA A 637 46.68 46.05 -11.65
C ALA A 637 47.05 47.52 -11.94
N SER A 638 48.26 47.93 -11.54
CA SER A 638 48.78 49.29 -11.74
C SER A 638 49.12 49.64 -13.19
N THR A 639 49.06 48.66 -14.10
CA THR A 639 49.23 48.81 -15.54
C THR A 639 48.06 48.11 -16.22
N THR A 640 47.25 48.84 -17.00
CA THR A 640 46.12 48.26 -17.74
C THR A 640 46.64 47.39 -18.90
N PRO A 641 46.41 46.06 -18.90
CA PRO A 641 46.84 45.19 -19.98
C PRO A 641 46.09 45.51 -21.28
N SER A 642 46.80 45.46 -22.41
CA SER A 642 46.33 45.96 -23.70
C SER A 642 45.70 44.88 -24.58
N THR A 643 46.10 43.61 -24.41
CA THR A 643 45.54 42.48 -25.15
C THR A 643 44.94 41.42 -24.22
N ASP A 644 44.01 40.62 -24.74
CA ASP A 644 43.34 39.57 -23.98
C ASP A 644 44.25 38.40 -23.59
N ALA A 645 45.34 38.19 -24.36
CA ALA A 645 46.37 37.21 -24.01
C ALA A 645 47.22 37.66 -22.80
N GLU A 646 47.53 38.97 -22.69
CA GLU A 646 48.22 39.54 -21.52
C GLU A 646 47.42 39.33 -20.23
N LYS A 647 46.09 39.55 -20.28
CA LYS A 647 45.18 39.34 -19.15
C LYS A 647 45.25 37.91 -18.61
N VAL A 648 45.12 36.92 -19.49
CA VAL A 648 45.18 35.49 -19.12
C VAL A 648 46.57 35.10 -18.61
N ALA A 649 47.64 35.63 -19.22
CA ALA A 649 49.01 35.36 -18.77
C ALA A 649 49.28 35.90 -17.36
N LEU A 650 48.77 37.10 -17.02
CA LEU A 650 48.96 37.71 -15.71
C LEU A 650 48.17 36.98 -14.61
N VAL A 651 46.93 36.56 -14.88
CA VAL A 651 46.16 35.70 -13.94
C VAL A 651 46.86 34.37 -13.72
N LYS A 652 47.46 33.76 -14.76
CA LYS A 652 48.28 32.54 -14.62
C LYS A 652 49.49 32.76 -13.73
N GLU A 653 50.15 33.92 -13.80
CA GLU A 653 51.29 34.24 -12.93
C GLU A 653 50.86 34.38 -11.46
N TYR A 654 49.75 35.07 -11.20
CA TYR A 654 49.19 35.20 -9.83
C TYR A 654 48.74 33.85 -9.26
N VAL A 655 47.97 33.06 -10.01
CA VAL A 655 47.56 31.69 -9.62
C VAL A 655 48.79 30.84 -9.34
N LYS A 656 49.79 30.86 -10.22
CA LYS A 656 51.02 30.08 -10.03
C LYS A 656 51.75 30.49 -8.75
N ALA A 657 51.97 31.78 -8.52
CA ALA A 657 52.68 32.26 -7.33
C ALA A 657 52.00 31.80 -6.03
N VAL A 658 50.66 31.80 -5.99
CA VAL A 658 49.88 31.30 -4.85
C VAL A 658 49.99 29.77 -4.73
N THR A 659 49.91 29.01 -5.83
CA THR A 659 50.10 27.55 -5.79
C THR A 659 51.51 27.12 -5.37
N ASP A 660 52.55 27.86 -5.78
CA ASP A 660 53.94 27.58 -5.39
C ASP A 660 54.14 27.77 -3.87
N VAL A 661 53.50 28.78 -3.25
CA VAL A 661 53.50 28.98 -1.80
C VAL A 661 52.75 27.86 -1.07
N ILE A 662 51.57 27.46 -1.56
CA ILE A 662 50.78 26.35 -1.00
C ILE A 662 51.57 25.04 -1.08
N ALA A 663 52.25 24.77 -2.20
CA ALA A 663 53.06 23.57 -2.39
C ALA A 663 54.26 23.54 -1.44
N ALA A 664 54.91 24.69 -1.19
CA ALA A 664 56.01 24.81 -0.25
C ALA A 664 55.57 24.50 1.20
N GLU A 665 54.44 25.07 1.65
CA GLU A 665 53.96 24.85 3.02
C GLU A 665 53.37 23.43 3.20
N LYS A 666 52.64 22.88 2.21
CA LYS A 666 52.20 21.47 2.23
C LYS A 666 53.38 20.51 2.29
N LYS A 667 54.46 20.78 1.56
CA LYS A 667 55.69 19.97 1.65
C LYS A 667 56.27 20.03 3.06
N LYS A 668 56.40 21.22 3.64
CA LYS A 668 56.90 21.41 5.02
C LYS A 668 56.04 20.68 6.06
N GLN A 669 54.71 20.68 5.91
CA GLN A 669 53.81 19.91 6.78
C GLN A 669 54.04 18.40 6.63
N LEU A 670 54.26 17.90 5.41
CA LEU A 670 54.58 16.49 5.14
C LEU A 670 55.95 16.09 5.71
N ASP A 671 56.97 16.95 5.55
CA ASP A 671 58.30 16.77 6.12
C ASP A 671 58.24 16.79 7.68
N GLU A 672 57.37 17.60 8.27
CA GLU A 672 57.12 17.60 9.72
C GLU A 672 56.32 16.38 10.22
N GLU A 673 55.30 15.93 9.49
CA GLU A 673 54.51 14.74 9.87
C GLU A 673 55.31 13.45 9.71
N THR A 674 56.13 13.34 8.68
CA THR A 674 57.06 12.20 8.53
C THR A 674 58.10 12.20 9.65
N LEU A 675 58.68 13.36 10.01
CA LEU A 675 59.57 13.46 11.18
C LEU A 675 58.85 13.03 12.48
N LYS A 676 57.59 13.45 12.69
CA LYS A 676 56.77 13.03 13.84
C LYS A 676 56.44 11.53 13.81
N ALA A 677 56.19 10.95 12.64
CA ALA A 677 55.94 9.52 12.46
C ALA A 677 57.20 8.66 12.68
N ASP A 678 58.36 9.12 12.22
CA ASP A 678 59.66 8.47 12.45
C ASP A 678 60.04 8.54 13.93
N MET A 679 59.87 9.70 14.58
CA MET A 679 60.04 9.82 16.05
C MET A 679 59.08 8.90 16.82
N ARG A 680 57.84 8.73 16.37
CA ARG A 680 56.86 7.80 16.97
C ARG A 680 57.28 6.34 16.79
N THR A 681 57.83 6.00 15.62
CA THR A 681 58.39 4.68 15.29
C THR A 681 59.64 4.37 16.11
N GLU A 682 60.52 5.35 16.32
CA GLU A 682 61.67 5.25 17.23
C GLU A 682 61.26 5.08 18.69
N MET A 683 60.23 5.82 19.15
CA MET A 683 59.72 5.68 20.52
C MET A 683 59.13 4.29 20.76
N MET A 684 58.43 3.71 19.78
CA MET A 684 57.98 2.31 19.86
C MET A 684 59.17 1.34 19.91
N HIS A 685 60.19 1.51 19.06
CA HIS A 685 61.42 0.70 19.11
C HIS A 685 62.17 0.80 20.46
N LYS A 686 62.03 1.92 21.18
CA LYS A 686 62.62 2.12 22.52
C LYS A 686 61.76 1.57 23.67
N GLN A 687 60.49 1.21 23.43
CA GLN A 687 59.59 0.62 24.43
C GLN A 687 59.52 -0.92 24.37
N THR A 688 59.68 -1.53 23.19
CA THR A 688 59.85 -3.00 23.08
C THR A 688 61.30 -3.39 23.40
N GLY A 689 61.55 -3.75 24.66
CA GLY A 689 62.88 -4.06 25.18
C GLY A 689 63.61 -5.20 24.44
N GLY A 690 64.95 -5.11 24.40
CA GLY A 690 65.77 -5.96 23.53
C GLY A 690 65.96 -7.40 24.02
N HIS A 691 65.83 -8.35 23.10
CA HIS A 691 66.51 -9.66 23.16
C HIS A 691 66.72 -10.26 21.76
N ALA A 692 67.86 -10.94 21.61
CA ALA A 692 68.21 -11.94 20.58
C ALA A 692 68.22 -11.55 19.08
N ASP A 693 69.34 -11.88 18.44
CA ASP A 693 69.55 -11.91 17.00
C ASP A 693 68.62 -12.89 16.26
N SER A 694 68.40 -12.63 14.96
CA SER A 694 68.85 -13.59 13.94
C SER A 694 69.00 -12.94 12.57
N VAL A 695 69.99 -13.39 11.79
CA VAL A 695 70.37 -12.79 10.49
C VAL A 695 69.84 -13.63 9.33
N GLY A 696 69.04 -13.02 8.45
CA GLY A 696 68.63 -13.57 7.16
C GLY A 696 69.42 -12.97 6.00
N GLN A 697 70.54 -13.60 5.61
CA GLN A 697 71.31 -13.17 4.43
C GLN A 697 70.56 -13.45 3.12
N GLY A 698 70.79 -12.63 2.09
CA GLY A 698 70.25 -12.82 0.75
C GLY A 698 71.20 -12.28 -0.31
N GLU A 699 71.75 -13.18 -1.12
CA GLU A 699 72.90 -12.94 -1.99
C GLU A 699 72.64 -11.95 -3.14
N MET A 700 73.73 -11.33 -3.62
CA MET A 700 73.76 -10.58 -4.88
C MET A 700 74.56 -11.35 -5.92
N TYR A 701 74.09 -11.34 -7.16
CA TYR A 701 74.91 -11.70 -8.32
C TYR A 701 74.97 -10.53 -9.31
N ILE A 702 76.02 -10.54 -10.13
CA ILE A 702 76.30 -9.53 -11.15
C ILE A 702 75.85 -10.08 -12.50
N ARG A 703 75.15 -9.27 -13.29
CA ARG A 703 74.81 -9.58 -14.69
C ARG A 703 75.97 -9.21 -15.62
N SER A 704 75.95 -9.74 -16.85
CA SER A 704 76.94 -9.44 -17.90
C SER A 704 76.95 -7.99 -18.39
N ASP A 705 76.04 -7.14 -17.91
CA ASP A 705 76.03 -5.68 -18.07
C ASP A 705 76.72 -4.92 -16.90
N GLY A 706 77.35 -5.65 -15.97
CA GLY A 706 78.05 -5.12 -14.81
C GLY A 706 77.16 -4.71 -13.63
N LYS A 707 75.83 -4.81 -13.74
CA LYS A 707 74.92 -4.35 -12.68
C LYS A 707 74.64 -5.45 -11.66
N LYS A 708 74.75 -5.09 -10.37
CA LYS A 708 74.36 -5.92 -9.21
C LYS A 708 72.85 -5.88 -9.05
N VAL A 709 72.20 -7.04 -8.92
CA VAL A 709 70.74 -7.13 -8.71
C VAL A 709 70.43 -8.05 -7.52
N ARG A 710 69.62 -7.56 -6.57
CA ARG A 710 69.15 -8.34 -5.41
C ARG A 710 67.77 -8.92 -5.72
N ARG A 711 67.61 -10.25 -5.63
CA ARG A 711 66.38 -10.96 -6.03
C ARG A 711 65.49 -11.27 -4.82
N VAL A 712 64.50 -10.44 -4.56
CA VAL A 712 63.46 -10.73 -3.55
C VAL A 712 62.42 -11.70 -4.14
N ARG A 713 62.11 -12.79 -3.45
CA ARG A 713 60.99 -13.68 -3.80
C ARG A 713 59.68 -13.12 -3.25
N LYS A 714 58.68 -12.95 -4.10
CA LYS A 714 57.30 -12.67 -3.68
C LYS A 714 56.60 -14.01 -3.43
N LEU A 715 56.17 -14.26 -2.20
CA LEU A 715 55.20 -15.29 -1.85
C LEU A 715 53.89 -14.59 -1.46
N MET A 716 52.76 -15.20 -1.80
CA MET A 716 51.43 -14.73 -1.41
C MET A 716 50.91 -15.57 -0.23
N ALA A 717 50.22 -14.91 0.71
CA ALA A 717 49.39 -15.57 1.70
C ALA A 717 48.20 -14.67 2.07
N ALA A 718 47.02 -15.27 2.04
CA ALA A 718 45.74 -14.78 2.57
C ALA A 718 44.81 -16.02 2.67
N PRO A 719 43.67 -15.98 3.38
CA PRO A 719 43.18 -14.98 4.32
C PRO A 719 43.01 -15.57 5.74
N MET A 720 42.41 -14.83 6.69
CA MET A 720 41.17 -15.23 7.40
C MET A 720 40.69 -14.11 8.36
N MET A 721 39.49 -14.31 8.94
CA MET A 721 38.66 -13.29 9.59
C MET A 721 38.84 -13.25 11.13
N MET A 722 38.58 -12.11 11.77
CA MET A 722 37.37 -11.90 12.62
C MET A 722 37.28 -10.49 13.23
N GLN A 723 36.05 -10.10 13.58
CA GLN A 723 35.61 -8.98 14.42
C GLN A 723 35.20 -9.52 15.82
N PRO A 724 34.86 -8.70 16.85
CA PRO A 724 35.14 -7.27 17.08
C PRO A 724 35.59 -6.94 18.55
N ASP A 725 35.66 -5.64 18.85
CA ASP A 725 35.32 -4.98 20.13
C ASP A 725 36.25 -4.91 21.38
N PHE A 726 35.97 -3.82 22.12
CA PHE A 726 36.41 -3.36 23.45
C PHE A 726 37.85 -2.85 23.67
N ALA A 727 37.90 -1.66 24.28
CA ALA A 727 39.10 -0.98 24.77
C ALA A 727 39.03 -0.80 26.31
N PRO A 728 40.19 -0.58 26.97
CA PRO A 728 40.22 0.19 28.21
C PRO A 728 41.32 1.27 28.23
N GLN A 729 40.92 2.52 28.51
CA GLN A 729 41.16 3.26 29.77
C GLN A 729 42.47 2.95 30.58
N MET A 730 43.14 3.90 31.26
CA MET A 730 42.74 5.23 31.77
C MET A 730 43.92 6.05 32.36
N ALA A 731 43.68 7.35 32.67
CA ALA A 731 44.21 8.08 33.85
C ALA A 731 45.73 8.46 33.90
N MET A 732 46.25 9.40 34.71
CA MET A 732 45.72 10.37 35.72
C MET A 732 46.79 11.50 35.95
N SER A 733 46.68 12.59 36.75
CA SER A 733 45.62 13.25 37.56
C SER A 733 46.02 14.72 37.81
N CYS A 734 45.12 15.58 38.32
CA CYS A 734 45.44 16.45 39.49
C CYS A 734 44.20 16.99 40.24
N ILE A 735 43.83 16.28 41.32
CA ILE A 735 43.46 16.75 42.69
C ILE A 735 42.33 17.82 42.89
N ALA A 736 41.50 17.58 43.92
CA ALA A 736 40.40 18.45 44.39
C ALA A 736 40.34 18.50 45.95
N PRO A 737 39.47 19.34 46.56
CA PRO A 737 38.98 19.18 47.95
C PRO A 737 37.52 18.65 48.03
N PRO A 738 37.05 18.14 49.20
CA PRO A 738 35.83 17.31 49.32
C PRO A 738 34.54 18.03 49.85
N PRO A 739 33.35 17.36 49.82
CA PRO A 739 32.03 17.99 49.96
C PRO A 739 31.19 17.58 51.20
N GLN A 740 29.92 18.03 51.25
CA GLN A 740 28.84 17.41 52.05
C GLN A 740 27.53 17.27 51.22
N SER A 741 26.59 16.47 51.74
CA SER A 741 25.33 15.98 51.12
C SER A 741 24.13 16.95 51.33
N VAL A 742 22.87 16.75 50.89
CA VAL A 742 22.00 15.56 50.62
C VAL A 742 20.96 15.88 49.48
N PRO A 743 19.95 15.05 49.12
CA PRO A 743 19.27 15.09 47.79
C PRO A 743 17.84 15.69 47.76
N GLY A 744 17.24 15.81 46.57
CA GLY A 744 15.78 15.90 46.42
C GLY A 744 15.23 16.39 45.07
N GLU A 745 14.44 15.52 44.42
CA GLU A 745 13.17 15.78 43.69
C GLU A 745 12.88 17.01 42.78
N SER A 746 12.15 16.67 41.70
CA SER A 746 10.98 17.40 41.15
C SER A 746 11.15 18.54 40.14
N ALA A 747 10.04 18.77 39.41
CA ALA A 747 9.97 19.49 38.14
C ALA A 747 9.83 21.02 38.26
N THR A 748 10.20 21.71 37.19
CA THR A 748 9.73 23.06 36.81
C THR A 748 9.03 22.96 35.45
N ALA A 749 7.87 23.58 35.16
CA ALA A 749 7.27 24.87 35.55
C ALA A 749 7.74 26.04 34.66
N TYR A 750 6.75 26.79 34.13
CA TYR A 750 6.92 27.95 33.27
C TYR A 750 7.08 29.23 34.11
N ASP A 751 7.96 30.14 33.67
CA ASP A 751 7.83 31.60 33.82
C ASP A 751 8.70 32.23 32.70
N SER A 752 8.13 32.97 31.76
CA SER A 752 7.79 34.41 31.82
C SER A 752 9.02 35.33 31.75
N MET A 753 9.08 36.13 30.67
CA MET A 753 9.85 37.37 30.60
C MET A 753 9.03 38.44 29.88
N ASP A 754 8.96 39.63 30.47
CA ASP A 754 8.13 40.73 30.00
C ASP A 754 8.60 41.34 28.68
N VAL A 755 7.63 41.80 27.88
CA VAL A 755 7.84 42.79 26.80
C VAL A 755 7.02 44.02 27.14
N GLN A 756 7.68 45.18 27.25
CA GLN A 756 7.02 46.43 27.66
C GLN A 756 6.12 46.98 26.55
N VAL A 757 4.92 47.42 26.94
CA VAL A 757 3.93 47.99 26.03
C VAL A 757 4.27 49.45 25.70
N GLY A 758 4.65 49.71 24.45
CA GLY A 758 4.53 51.03 23.83
C GLY A 758 3.25 51.07 23.00
N ALA A 759 2.29 51.90 23.38
CA ALA A 759 1.02 52.02 22.69
C ALA A 759 0.92 53.35 21.93
N ASP A 760 0.56 53.27 20.65
CA ASP A 760 -0.20 54.29 19.94
C ASP A 760 -1.08 53.59 18.90
N ALA A 761 -2.28 54.10 18.66
CA ALA A 761 -3.29 53.41 17.85
C ALA A 761 -4.07 54.38 16.96
N GLU A 762 -4.13 54.08 15.65
CA GLU A 762 -5.16 54.62 14.76
C GLU A 762 -6.06 53.51 14.23
N GLN A 763 -7.37 53.69 14.41
CA GLN A 763 -8.39 52.76 13.94
C GLN A 763 -8.82 53.12 12.52
N LYS A 764 -8.84 52.15 11.60
CA LYS A 764 -9.72 52.19 10.43
C LYS A 764 -10.47 50.87 10.29
N THR A 765 -11.80 50.97 10.35
CA THR A 765 -12.72 49.85 10.14
C THR A 765 -12.77 49.46 8.65
N PRO A 766 -12.96 48.16 8.34
CA PRO A 766 -13.12 47.72 6.96
C PRO A 766 -14.49 48.15 6.42
N SER A 767 -14.51 48.88 5.31
CA SER A 767 -15.72 49.13 4.51
C SER A 767 -15.89 48.01 3.48
N THR A 768 -17.00 47.29 3.57
CA THR A 768 -17.37 46.25 2.61
C THR A 768 -17.73 46.84 1.25
N ASN A 769 -17.11 46.35 0.19
CA ASN A 769 -17.60 46.45 -1.18
C ASN A 769 -17.51 45.07 -1.84
N LEU A 770 -18.61 44.63 -2.44
CA LEU A 770 -18.70 43.38 -3.20
C LEU A 770 -18.51 43.69 -4.68
N THR A 771 -17.47 43.11 -5.29
CA THR A 771 -17.18 43.21 -6.73
C THR A 771 -16.76 41.84 -7.29
N ASN A 772 -17.04 41.58 -8.56
CA ASN A 772 -16.88 40.27 -9.20
C ASN A 772 -15.43 39.73 -9.10
N PRO A 773 -15.24 38.43 -8.83
CA PRO A 773 -13.91 37.84 -8.60
C PRO A 773 -13.07 37.59 -9.87
N PHE A 774 -13.54 37.97 -11.06
CA PHE A 774 -12.92 37.64 -12.36
C PHE A 774 -12.47 38.85 -13.21
N GLN A 775 -12.37 40.05 -12.62
CA GLN A 775 -11.80 41.22 -13.32
C GLN A 775 -10.77 41.94 -12.44
N GLY A 776 -9.53 41.42 -12.49
CA GLY A 776 -8.33 42.00 -11.88
C GLY A 776 -7.13 41.61 -12.72
N GLU A 777 -6.81 42.41 -13.74
CA GLU A 777 -5.91 42.02 -14.83
C GLU A 777 -4.41 42.17 -14.49
N ALA A 778 -3.59 41.39 -15.21
CA ALA A 778 -2.14 41.50 -15.40
C ALA A 778 -1.17 41.26 -14.22
N ASP A 779 -1.42 41.67 -12.98
CA ASP A 779 -0.33 41.74 -11.96
C ASP A 779 -0.12 40.45 -11.13
N VAL A 780 -1.07 39.51 -11.15
CA VAL A 780 -1.02 38.26 -10.34
C VAL A 780 -0.12 37.17 -10.96
N THR A 781 0.23 37.28 -12.24
CA THR A 781 0.84 36.17 -13.01
C THR A 781 2.32 35.87 -12.70
N ASN A 782 2.95 36.65 -11.81
CA ASN A 782 4.39 36.57 -11.54
C ASN A 782 4.75 35.89 -10.19
N ASP A 783 3.79 35.59 -9.32
CA ASP A 783 4.06 34.88 -8.05
C ASP A 783 3.88 33.36 -8.20
N PHE A 784 5.00 32.64 -8.28
CA PHE A 784 5.01 31.17 -8.35
C PHE A 784 4.38 30.48 -7.12
N THR A 785 4.38 31.12 -5.94
CA THR A 785 3.77 30.56 -4.73
C THR A 785 2.24 30.74 -4.67
N SER A 786 1.68 31.60 -5.51
CA SER A 786 0.23 31.71 -5.71
C SER A 786 -0.34 30.55 -6.56
N ILE A 787 0.45 29.99 -7.48
CA ILE A 787 -0.03 29.04 -8.50
C ILE A 787 -0.63 27.76 -7.89
N PRO A 788 -0.03 27.12 -6.86
CA PRO A 788 -0.68 25.98 -6.19
C PRO A 788 -2.02 26.34 -5.52
N ARG A 789 -2.20 27.58 -5.03
CA ARG A 789 -3.48 28.04 -4.45
C ARG A 789 -4.54 28.25 -5.53
N ILE A 790 -4.16 28.87 -6.65
CA ILE A 790 -5.04 29.04 -7.82
C ILE A 790 -5.46 27.67 -8.37
N LEU A 791 -4.53 26.72 -8.41
CA LEU A 791 -4.79 25.35 -8.83
C LEU A 791 -5.71 24.62 -7.84
N ASP A 792 -5.46 24.68 -6.53
CA ASP A 792 -6.32 24.05 -5.50
C ASP A 792 -7.76 24.59 -5.52
N GLN A 793 -7.93 25.90 -5.76
CA GLN A 793 -9.25 26.53 -5.94
C GLN A 793 -9.95 26.08 -7.24
N LYS A 794 -9.23 26.05 -8.37
CA LYS A 794 -9.74 25.49 -9.63
C LYS A 794 -10.15 24.02 -9.48
N LEU A 795 -9.38 23.23 -8.74
CA LEU A 795 -9.68 21.84 -8.44
C LEU A 795 -10.95 21.70 -7.59
N GLU A 796 -11.12 22.52 -6.55
CA GLU A 796 -12.32 22.52 -5.69
C GLU A 796 -13.63 22.73 -6.50
N VAL A 797 -13.58 23.57 -7.53
CA VAL A 797 -14.75 23.90 -8.37
C VAL A 797 -14.95 22.89 -9.51
N LEU A 798 -13.89 22.49 -10.20
CA LEU A 798 -13.97 21.76 -11.46
C LEU A 798 -13.74 20.25 -11.32
N ASP A 799 -13.04 19.78 -10.28
CA ASP A 799 -12.88 18.34 -10.02
C ASP A 799 -14.00 17.77 -9.13
N LYS A 800 -15.13 17.47 -9.78
CA LYS A 800 -16.29 16.82 -9.16
C LYS A 800 -15.98 15.46 -8.54
N ASP A 801 -14.93 14.79 -9.01
CA ASP A 801 -14.65 13.37 -8.76
C ASP A 801 -13.56 13.14 -7.70
N ASN A 802 -12.97 14.21 -7.15
CA ASN A 802 -11.90 14.20 -6.14
C ASN A 802 -10.63 13.44 -6.59
N ALA A 803 -10.44 13.24 -7.89
CA ALA A 803 -9.36 12.42 -8.43
C ALA A 803 -8.01 13.15 -8.45
N LEU A 804 -7.98 14.48 -8.30
CA LEU A 804 -6.76 15.28 -8.42
C LEU A 804 -6.27 15.84 -7.09
N HIS A 805 -4.97 15.65 -6.87
CA HIS A 805 -4.30 15.95 -5.62
C HIS A 805 -3.00 16.74 -5.85
N SER A 806 -2.83 17.88 -5.18
CA SER A 806 -1.55 18.60 -5.15
C SER A 806 -0.46 17.75 -4.49
N THR A 807 0.72 17.67 -5.11
CA THR A 807 1.79 16.73 -4.70
C THR A 807 3.09 17.47 -4.36
N VAL A 808 3.56 17.30 -3.12
CA VAL A 808 4.77 17.95 -2.60
C VAL A 808 6.00 17.10 -2.94
N ILE A 809 6.84 17.60 -3.85
CA ILE A 809 8.15 17.05 -4.17
C ILE A 809 9.15 17.42 -3.06
N LYS A 810 9.94 16.44 -2.61
CA LYS A 810 11.12 16.66 -1.75
C LYS A 810 12.31 15.87 -2.28
N ALA A 811 13.51 16.44 -2.24
CA ALA A 811 14.73 15.66 -2.41
C ALA A 811 14.93 14.74 -1.18
N SER A 812 15.44 13.54 -1.42
CA SER A 812 15.92 12.62 -0.38
C SER A 812 17.14 13.19 0.37
N GLU A 813 17.42 12.69 1.57
CA GLU A 813 18.63 12.99 2.35
C GLU A 813 19.84 12.12 1.94
N LEU A 814 19.63 11.13 1.07
CA LEU A 814 20.67 10.24 0.53
C LEU A 814 20.79 10.44 -0.99
N TRP A 815 21.90 11.02 -1.44
CA TRP A 815 22.18 11.28 -2.86
C TRP A 815 23.29 10.36 -3.36
N THR A 816 23.27 9.97 -4.64
CA THR A 816 24.35 9.17 -5.25
C THR A 816 25.17 10.04 -6.20
N ARG A 817 26.48 10.14 -5.97
CA ARG A 817 27.42 10.86 -6.85
C ARG A 817 28.43 9.88 -7.44
N LYS A 818 28.51 9.79 -8.77
CA LYS A 818 29.59 9.13 -9.48
C LYS A 818 30.57 10.21 -9.96
N ARG A 819 31.83 10.13 -9.53
CA ARG A 819 32.86 11.15 -9.82
C ARG A 819 34.08 10.50 -10.46
N GLN A 820 34.55 11.06 -11.58
CA GLN A 820 35.82 10.70 -12.19
C GLN A 820 36.86 11.77 -11.85
N GLN A 821 37.69 11.53 -10.82
CA GLN A 821 38.69 12.53 -10.37
C GLN A 821 39.67 12.94 -11.49
N ASN A 822 40.06 11.99 -12.34
CA ASN A 822 41.00 12.20 -13.45
C ASN A 822 40.69 11.24 -14.60
N LEU A 823 41.03 11.63 -15.83
CA LEU A 823 40.76 10.84 -17.06
C LEU A 823 41.38 9.43 -17.06
N LEU A 824 42.43 9.21 -16.26
CA LEU A 824 43.15 7.95 -16.13
C LEU A 824 42.62 7.06 -14.98
N VAL A 825 41.68 7.57 -14.18
CA VAL A 825 41.10 6.89 -13.01
C VAL A 825 39.69 6.42 -13.35
N SER A 826 39.28 5.24 -12.90
CA SER A 826 37.90 4.77 -13.03
C SER A 826 36.93 5.65 -12.22
N PRO A 827 35.69 5.89 -12.69
CA PRO A 827 34.70 6.62 -11.90
C PRO A 827 34.37 5.86 -10.62
N GLU A 828 34.46 6.54 -9.47
CA GLU A 828 34.05 6.02 -8.17
C GLU A 828 32.61 6.49 -7.85
N THR A 829 31.85 5.66 -7.14
CA THR A 829 30.47 5.96 -6.73
C THR A 829 30.41 6.14 -5.22
N TYR A 830 29.90 7.28 -4.79
CA TYR A 830 29.75 7.67 -3.39
C TYR A 830 28.27 7.91 -3.07
N THR A 831 27.84 7.51 -1.88
CA THR A 831 26.55 7.95 -1.31
C THR A 831 26.84 9.12 -0.38
N LEU A 832 26.18 10.25 -0.61
CA LEU A 832 26.25 11.44 0.25
C LEU A 832 25.15 11.34 1.31
N THR A 833 25.53 11.49 2.58
CA THR A 833 24.63 11.60 3.74
C THR A 833 24.28 13.06 4.01
N SER A 834 23.31 13.32 4.90
CA SER A 834 22.91 14.69 5.27
C SER A 834 24.08 15.58 5.71
N SER A 835 25.03 15.05 6.51
CA SER A 835 26.26 15.78 6.88
C SER A 835 27.19 16.08 5.71
N ASP A 836 27.24 15.21 4.69
CA ASP A 836 28.01 15.45 3.47
C ASP A 836 27.32 16.52 2.60
N LEU A 837 25.99 16.51 2.56
CA LEU A 837 25.19 17.50 1.84
C LEU A 837 25.31 18.90 2.46
N ASP A 838 25.37 19.02 3.78
CA ASP A 838 25.64 20.30 4.45
C ASP A 838 27.09 20.77 4.21
N SER A 839 28.07 19.84 4.14
CA SER A 839 29.44 20.16 3.76
C SER A 839 29.56 20.66 2.31
N GLU A 840 28.94 19.98 1.35
CA GLU A 840 28.93 20.41 -0.06
C GLU A 840 28.12 21.72 -0.26
N LYS A 841 27.03 21.91 0.51
CA LYS A 841 26.26 23.17 0.52
C LYS A 841 27.13 24.34 0.99
N THR A 842 27.88 24.14 2.07
CA THR A 842 28.79 25.16 2.62
C THR A 842 29.85 25.55 1.58
N LYS A 843 30.53 24.58 0.96
CA LYS A 843 31.51 24.84 -0.13
C LYS A 843 30.88 25.56 -1.33
N ALA A 844 29.65 25.21 -1.69
CA ALA A 844 28.92 25.88 -2.77
C ALA A 844 28.57 27.34 -2.42
N PHE A 845 28.30 27.62 -1.15
CA PHE A 845 27.95 28.96 -0.66
C PHE A 845 29.19 29.83 -0.46
N ASP A 846 30.27 29.29 0.10
CA ASP A 846 31.58 29.94 0.22
C ASP A 846 32.08 30.41 -1.16
N LEU A 847 31.96 29.55 -2.18
CA LEU A 847 32.31 29.90 -3.56
C LEU A 847 31.45 31.05 -4.11
N LEU A 848 30.13 31.02 -3.89
CA LEU A 848 29.24 32.09 -4.33
C LEU A 848 29.52 33.41 -3.57
N ASP A 849 29.84 33.36 -2.28
CA ASP A 849 30.17 34.54 -1.48
C ASP A 849 31.49 35.18 -1.97
N ALA A 850 32.53 34.36 -2.19
CA ALA A 850 33.83 34.78 -2.72
C ALA A 850 33.76 35.37 -4.15
N ILE A 851 32.80 34.92 -4.96
CA ILE A 851 32.49 35.52 -6.27
C ILE A 851 31.63 36.78 -6.13
N SER A 852 30.74 36.86 -5.12
CA SER A 852 29.88 38.03 -4.87
C SER A 852 30.60 39.25 -4.29
N ARG A 853 31.79 39.07 -3.71
CA ARG A 853 32.53 40.06 -2.91
C ARG A 853 31.67 40.71 -1.82
N SER A 854 30.96 39.88 -1.07
CA SER A 854 30.10 40.29 0.05
C SER A 854 28.96 41.27 -0.34
N GLY A 855 28.36 41.07 -1.52
CA GLY A 855 27.24 41.89 -2.03
C GLY A 855 26.10 41.10 -2.70
N THR A 856 25.33 41.80 -3.54
CA THR A 856 24.32 41.17 -4.42
C THR A 856 24.91 40.94 -5.80
N LEU A 857 25.01 39.69 -6.23
CA LEU A 857 25.68 39.30 -7.47
C LEU A 857 24.67 39.00 -8.60
N PRO A 858 24.61 39.81 -9.68
CA PRO A 858 23.83 39.47 -10.86
C PRO A 858 24.51 38.38 -11.70
N ILE A 859 23.84 37.23 -11.82
CA ILE A 859 24.28 36.08 -12.62
C ILE A 859 23.41 35.97 -13.87
N ASP A 860 23.95 36.44 -14.99
CA ASP A 860 23.28 36.40 -16.30
C ASP A 860 23.24 34.98 -16.92
N CYS A 861 24.15 34.08 -16.50
CA CYS A 861 24.21 32.67 -16.94
C CYS A 861 23.63 31.70 -15.89
N SER A 862 22.35 31.88 -15.55
CA SER A 862 21.58 31.02 -14.64
C SER A 862 20.36 30.40 -15.32
N GLU A 863 19.89 29.24 -14.84
CA GLU A 863 18.60 28.66 -15.26
C GLU A 863 17.80 28.24 -14.02
N LEU A 864 16.56 28.73 -13.89
CA LEU A 864 15.66 28.42 -12.77
C LEU A 864 14.45 27.62 -13.27
N HIS A 865 14.32 26.39 -12.79
CA HIS A 865 13.19 25.50 -13.04
C HIS A 865 12.30 25.45 -11.80
N VAL A 866 11.04 25.84 -11.96
CA VAL A 866 10.01 25.79 -10.91
C VAL A 866 9.04 24.67 -11.26
N VAL A 867 8.92 23.65 -10.42
CA VAL A 867 8.10 22.45 -10.68
C VAL A 867 6.93 22.37 -9.70
N ILE A 868 5.73 22.24 -10.25
CA ILE A 868 4.48 22.01 -9.53
C ILE A 868 3.93 20.65 -9.97
N ALA A 869 3.73 19.74 -9.02
CA ALA A 869 3.23 18.39 -9.29
C ALA A 869 1.79 18.19 -8.82
N VAL A 870 1.02 17.45 -9.62
CA VAL A 870 -0.32 16.96 -9.31
C VAL A 870 -0.35 15.46 -9.54
N SER A 871 -1.00 14.70 -8.66
CA SER A 871 -1.31 13.28 -8.87
C SER A 871 -2.79 13.12 -9.21
N HIS A 872 -3.07 12.43 -10.31
CA HIS A 872 -4.38 11.87 -10.65
C HIS A 872 -4.46 10.47 -10.02
N CYS A 873 -5.29 10.32 -9.01
CA CYS A 873 -5.52 9.08 -8.29
C CYS A 873 -6.78 8.38 -8.83
N PHE A 874 -6.64 7.11 -9.18
CA PHE A 874 -7.74 6.22 -9.53
C PHE A 874 -7.96 5.20 -8.41
N GLU A 875 -9.21 4.98 -8.00
CA GLU A 875 -9.57 4.05 -6.93
C GLU A 875 -9.28 2.57 -7.27
N ASN A 876 -9.13 2.26 -8.56
CA ASN A 876 -9.01 0.92 -9.12
C ASN A 876 -7.77 0.83 -10.04
N THR A 877 -7.52 -0.36 -10.60
CA THR A 877 -6.57 -0.57 -11.70
C THR A 877 -7.05 0.08 -13.00
N VAL A 878 -6.21 0.20 -14.04
CA VAL A 878 -6.63 0.71 -15.38
C VAL A 878 -7.86 -0.05 -15.90
N MET A 879 -7.81 -1.38 -15.85
CA MET A 879 -8.91 -2.25 -16.27
C MET A 879 -10.11 -2.19 -15.31
N GLY A 880 -9.86 -2.00 -14.01
CA GLY A 880 -10.92 -1.80 -13.02
C GLY A 880 -11.69 -0.50 -13.25
N THR A 881 -11.01 0.57 -13.65
CA THR A 881 -11.63 1.87 -13.99
C THR A 881 -12.53 1.73 -15.23
N VAL A 882 -12.05 1.04 -16.28
CA VAL A 882 -12.88 0.85 -17.49
C VAL A 882 -14.05 -0.11 -17.24
N VAL A 883 -13.84 -1.21 -16.52
CA VAL A 883 -14.85 -2.28 -16.37
C VAL A 883 -15.76 -2.06 -15.15
N GLN A 884 -15.21 -1.90 -13.94
CA GLN A 884 -15.98 -1.85 -12.71
C GLN A 884 -16.56 -0.45 -12.44
N ASP A 885 -15.78 0.61 -12.71
CA ASP A 885 -16.29 1.99 -12.59
C ASP A 885 -17.14 2.41 -13.80
N ASN A 886 -17.05 1.68 -14.92
CA ASN A 886 -17.63 2.04 -16.22
C ASN A 886 -17.23 3.46 -16.68
N VAL A 887 -15.95 3.81 -16.48
CA VAL A 887 -15.38 5.13 -16.74
C VAL A 887 -14.25 5.01 -17.75
N ASN A 888 -14.25 5.84 -18.79
CA ASN A 888 -13.09 5.98 -19.68
C ASN A 888 -12.00 6.83 -18.98
N PRO A 889 -10.84 6.26 -18.58
CA PRO A 889 -9.79 7.01 -17.90
C PRO A 889 -9.11 8.04 -18.82
N ILE A 890 -9.18 7.88 -20.15
CA ILE A 890 -8.61 8.84 -21.10
C ILE A 890 -9.32 10.18 -20.96
N LEU A 891 -10.67 10.20 -21.02
CA LEU A 891 -11.46 11.43 -20.87
C LEU A 891 -11.20 12.13 -19.52
N LYS A 892 -10.99 11.35 -18.44
CA LYS A 892 -10.59 11.89 -17.14
C LYS A 892 -9.21 12.55 -17.19
N VAL A 893 -8.20 11.89 -17.77
CA VAL A 893 -6.85 12.44 -17.90
C VAL A 893 -6.80 13.67 -18.81
N GLU A 894 -7.59 13.73 -19.89
CA GLU A 894 -7.72 14.92 -20.74
C GLU A 894 -8.17 16.15 -19.93
N LYS A 895 -9.26 16.01 -19.16
CA LYS A 895 -9.78 17.06 -18.27
C LYS A 895 -8.71 17.55 -17.29
N SER A 896 -8.02 16.62 -16.61
CA SER A 896 -6.95 16.95 -15.65
C SER A 896 -5.77 17.65 -16.30
N SER A 897 -5.38 17.17 -17.48
CA SER A 897 -4.25 17.69 -18.25
C SER A 897 -4.52 19.12 -18.73
N MET A 898 -5.73 19.40 -19.23
CA MET A 898 -6.15 20.76 -19.62
C MET A 898 -6.25 21.70 -18.42
N LEU A 899 -6.71 21.22 -17.26
CA LEU A 899 -6.80 22.02 -16.04
C LEU A 899 -5.42 22.42 -15.50
N LEU A 900 -4.44 21.51 -15.55
CA LEU A 900 -3.06 21.81 -15.23
C LEU A 900 -2.42 22.73 -16.28
N ALA A 901 -2.56 22.39 -17.57
CA ALA A 901 -1.97 23.14 -18.68
C ALA A 901 -2.42 24.61 -18.71
N SER A 902 -3.73 24.87 -18.65
CA SER A 902 -4.29 26.24 -18.60
C SER A 902 -3.81 27.04 -17.39
N THR A 903 -3.54 26.37 -16.28
CA THR A 903 -3.05 27.02 -15.05
C THR A 903 -1.54 27.30 -15.09
N ILE A 904 -0.76 26.49 -15.82
CA ILE A 904 0.68 26.70 -16.04
C ILE A 904 0.95 27.74 -17.13
N HIS A 905 0.26 27.64 -18.26
CA HIS A 905 0.40 28.58 -19.39
C HIS A 905 -0.31 29.92 -19.12
N ALA A 906 -1.33 29.94 -18.26
CA ALA A 906 -2.23 31.08 -17.99
C ALA A 906 -3.00 31.54 -19.24
N GLU A 907 -3.47 30.57 -20.02
CA GLU A 907 -4.24 30.71 -21.27
C GLU A 907 -5.51 29.84 -21.19
N LEU A 908 -6.53 30.12 -22.00
CA LEU A 908 -7.82 29.42 -21.90
C LEU A 908 -7.71 27.98 -22.41
N PRO A 909 -8.43 27.00 -21.83
CA PRO A 909 -8.37 25.59 -22.26
C PRO A 909 -8.66 25.36 -23.76
N ASN A 910 -9.43 26.25 -24.38
CA ASN A 910 -9.72 26.23 -25.82
C ASN A 910 -8.50 26.57 -26.71
N GLU A 911 -7.58 27.41 -26.23
CA GLU A 911 -6.43 27.95 -26.99
C GLU A 911 -5.25 26.97 -27.05
N LEU A 912 -5.19 26.04 -26.08
CA LEU A 912 -4.15 25.03 -25.96
C LEU A 912 -4.30 23.86 -26.93
N LEU A 913 -5.49 23.67 -27.52
CA LEU A 913 -5.88 22.49 -28.29
C LEU A 913 -5.56 22.63 -29.78
N ALA A 914 -5.09 21.55 -30.41
CA ALA A 914 -4.64 21.57 -31.80
C ALA A 914 -5.77 21.57 -32.84
N HIS A 915 -6.98 21.10 -32.50
CA HIS A 915 -8.03 20.75 -33.46
C HIS A 915 -9.44 21.15 -32.98
N GLU A 916 -10.20 21.83 -33.83
CA GLU A 916 -11.60 22.25 -33.56
C GLU A 916 -12.54 21.08 -33.23
N ASN A 917 -12.29 19.89 -33.82
CA ASN A 917 -13.05 18.68 -33.53
C ASN A 917 -12.93 18.24 -32.06
N ASP A 918 -11.73 18.39 -31.47
CA ASP A 918 -11.49 18.05 -30.07
C ASP A 918 -12.03 19.13 -29.14
N ILE A 919 -11.97 20.42 -29.53
CA ILE A 919 -12.69 21.50 -28.83
C ILE A 919 -14.19 21.18 -28.74
N ALA A 920 -14.83 20.79 -29.86
CA ALA A 920 -16.25 20.43 -29.89
C ALA A 920 -16.57 19.20 -29.04
N ARG A 921 -15.73 18.14 -29.11
CA ARG A 921 -15.86 16.91 -28.30
C ARG A 921 -15.75 17.21 -26.81
N LEU A 922 -14.72 17.96 -26.41
CA LEU A 922 -14.43 18.28 -25.00
C LEU A 922 -15.41 19.30 -24.43
N LYS A 923 -15.95 20.22 -25.24
CA LYS A 923 -17.05 21.10 -24.82
C LYS A 923 -18.36 20.34 -24.60
N GLY A 924 -18.60 19.25 -25.35
CA GLY A 924 -19.71 18.33 -25.09
C GLY A 924 -19.55 17.51 -23.80
N ALA A 925 -18.31 17.15 -23.42
CA ALA A 925 -18.02 16.35 -22.23
C ALA A 925 -17.86 17.19 -20.94
N PHE A 926 -17.22 18.36 -21.04
CA PHE A 926 -16.78 19.20 -19.93
C PHE A 926 -17.07 20.69 -20.19
N PRO A 927 -18.34 21.09 -20.41
CA PRO A 927 -18.67 22.49 -20.73
C PRO A 927 -18.18 23.47 -19.66
N GLU A 928 -18.27 23.11 -18.38
CA GLU A 928 -17.79 23.90 -17.24
C GLU A 928 -16.27 24.18 -17.25
N LEU A 929 -15.47 23.41 -18.00
CA LEU A 929 -14.03 23.66 -18.20
C LEU A 929 -13.75 24.45 -19.48
N MET A 930 -14.68 24.45 -20.44
CA MET A 930 -14.53 25.05 -21.76
C MET A 930 -15.22 26.42 -21.91
N ASP A 931 -15.99 26.81 -20.89
CA ASP A 931 -16.69 28.09 -20.71
C ASP A 931 -16.18 28.88 -19.47
N ALA A 932 -15.03 28.50 -18.91
CA ALA A 932 -14.38 29.09 -17.72
C ALA A 932 -12.93 29.53 -17.99
#